data_AF-A0A3B7PWR4-F1
#
_entry.id   AF-A0A3B7PWR4-F1
#
_cell.length_a   1.000
_cell.length_b   1.000
_cell.length_c   1.000
_cell.angle_alpha   90.00
_cell.angle_beta   90.00
_cell.angle_gamma   90.00
#
_symmetry.space_group_name_H-M   'P 1'
#
loop_
_entity.id
_entity.type
_entity.pdbx_description
1 polymer ?
#
loop_
_entity_poly.entity_id
_entity_poly.type
_entity_poly.pdbx_seq_one_letter_code
_entity_poly.pdbx_strand_id
1 'polypeptide(L)'
;MHIKFNDLFLKMQQQLDARQAVLDENLLIELIGRIRPADTKNSDEIQHKFEAFYTALLLTPAAASTLQSFTLGLISQYKQTGLYADTGILSLDGFWNQLFQRLGAHFLPLINDESQLQDLVRRAFHQRSDKYWLDSIEERSWQKLFRLLNQGHGNQDEKKRIRFELIKAITVLSYRVSGIGLYPEFINAHPELTEYESPFLVQNREIIDFIQQCKRLHQNADQVSAVPPPDASQALVMLDQCREVVLKIRRATKRSGVSISLTYLLSLLEQCLDRIEILLNLIAEDDELRYGSLGALLVDITDALYSERSVRSLLAANSELIALQVTENASKTGEHYVSTDKKGFIGMYKAAAGAGVIIAAMASLKVLSARLILAPLMQAFMFSMNYALGFMLIHVLHFTVATKQPAMTAAALAATVQQRKGSKNAQIAELAALIINIIRTQFIAILGNISIAIPTAALITYFWQAGMDEPLLNHAKASSLLHSLDPFTSLAVPHAAIAGVCLFLSGLLAGYFDNMAIYRKVGPRLQAHSSLKRMLGQKRLDKFAAYIERNLGALAGNFLFGIMLGSMGTLGFILGLPLDIRHIAFASANFMQGLMCINGSPEIGLIIVSFLGVICIGLTNLFVSFTLTIIVALRARRVRFEQWKPLAKLVLTHFLTRPSDFFWPPKQPLEIEDAAPSQKNIH
;
A
#
# COMPACT_ATOMS: atom_id res chain seq x y z
N MET A 1 -5.85 44.33 8.35
CA MET A 1 -7.03 43.95 7.53
C MET A 1 -8.16 43.62 8.50
N HIS A 2 -9.12 44.53 8.73
CA HIS A 2 -10.22 44.25 9.66
C HIS A 2 -11.19 43.27 8.99
N ILE A 3 -11.11 41.99 9.38
CA ILE A 3 -12.11 41.00 8.97
C ILE A 3 -13.41 41.41 9.67
N LYS A 4 -14.41 41.83 8.91
CA LYS A 4 -15.71 42.22 9.46
C LYS A 4 -16.48 40.93 9.76
N PHE A 5 -16.90 40.73 11.00
CA PHE A 5 -17.79 39.62 11.40
C PHE A 5 -19.16 40.12 11.92
N ASN A 6 -19.26 41.40 12.27
CA ASN A 6 -20.45 41.97 12.91
C ASN A 6 -21.71 41.89 12.06
N ASP A 7 -21.58 42.01 10.73
CA ASP A 7 -22.70 41.86 9.81
C ASP A 7 -23.28 40.44 9.84
N LEU A 8 -22.45 39.40 9.97
CA LEU A 8 -22.91 38.01 10.12
C LEU A 8 -23.59 37.80 11.46
N PHE A 9 -23.00 38.28 12.56
CA PHE A 9 -23.58 38.13 13.89
C PHE A 9 -24.95 38.84 14.00
N LEU A 10 -25.09 40.03 13.40
CA LEU A 10 -26.38 40.73 13.34
C LEU A 10 -27.43 39.95 12.56
N LYS A 11 -27.08 39.39 11.40
CA LYS A 11 -28.00 38.55 10.62
C LYS A 11 -28.41 37.28 11.37
N MET A 12 -27.47 36.62 12.04
CA MET A 12 -27.76 35.44 12.88
C MET A 12 -28.71 35.81 14.03
N GLN A 13 -28.48 36.94 14.70
CA GLN A 13 -29.36 37.43 15.75
C GLN A 13 -30.77 37.72 15.23
N GLN A 14 -30.89 38.37 14.07
CA GLN A 14 -32.20 38.66 13.44
C GLN A 14 -33.00 37.38 13.15
N GLN A 15 -32.35 36.31 12.68
CA GLN A 15 -33.04 35.03 12.43
C GLN A 15 -33.50 34.35 13.72
N LEU A 16 -32.67 34.39 14.77
CA LEU A 16 -33.01 33.85 16.08
C LEU A 16 -34.18 34.62 16.72
N ASP A 17 -34.16 35.95 16.66
CA ASP A 17 -35.22 36.81 17.20
C ASP A 17 -36.55 36.64 16.44
N ALA A 18 -36.47 36.47 15.12
CA ALA A 18 -37.64 36.21 14.27
C ALA A 18 -38.25 34.81 14.46
N ARG A 19 -37.64 33.93 15.27
CA ARG A 19 -38.02 32.52 15.47
C ARG A 19 -38.31 31.81 14.15
N GLN A 20 -37.47 32.05 13.13
CA GLN A 20 -37.63 31.37 11.84
C GLN A 20 -37.55 29.85 12.02
N ALA A 21 -38.47 29.13 11.38
CA ALA A 21 -38.57 27.67 11.50
C ALA A 21 -37.36 26.93 10.87
N VAL A 22 -36.68 27.56 9.90
CA VAL A 22 -35.48 27.04 9.22
C VAL A 22 -34.41 28.12 9.28
N LEU A 23 -33.23 27.78 9.78
CA LEU A 23 -32.10 28.71 9.89
C LEU A 23 -31.29 28.66 8.59
N ASP A 24 -30.78 29.81 8.15
CA ASP A 24 -30.00 29.87 6.91
C ASP A 24 -28.55 29.41 7.14
N GLU A 25 -28.27 28.18 6.76
CA GLU A 25 -26.93 27.57 6.79
C GLU A 25 -25.85 28.39 6.08
N ASN A 26 -26.19 29.24 5.09
CA ASN A 26 -25.21 30.04 4.37
C ASN A 26 -24.46 31.01 5.29
N LEU A 27 -25.08 31.45 6.38
CA LEU A 27 -24.43 32.32 7.37
C LEU A 27 -23.26 31.60 8.07
N LEU A 28 -23.39 30.31 8.35
CA LEU A 28 -22.31 29.51 8.93
C LEU A 28 -21.23 29.22 7.88
N ILE A 29 -21.62 28.89 6.65
CA ILE A 29 -20.69 28.64 5.54
C ILE A 29 -19.84 29.89 5.25
N GLU A 30 -20.46 31.07 5.23
CA GLU A 30 -19.78 32.35 5.02
C GLU A 30 -18.85 32.67 6.19
N LEU A 31 -19.25 32.39 7.44
CA LEU A 31 -18.39 32.56 8.60
C LEU A 31 -17.10 31.74 8.48
N ILE A 32 -17.22 30.45 8.15
CA ILE A 32 -16.04 29.57 7.95
C ILE A 32 -15.20 30.07 6.77
N GLY A 33 -15.85 30.54 5.69
CA GLY A 33 -15.17 31.16 4.55
C GLY A 33 -14.32 32.38 4.94
N ARG A 34 -14.77 33.20 5.89
CA ARG A 34 -14.01 34.37 6.39
C ARG A 34 -12.86 33.98 7.33
N ILE A 35 -13.01 32.90 8.11
CA ILE A 35 -11.96 32.37 9.00
C ILE A 35 -10.86 31.66 8.20
N ARG A 36 -11.21 30.97 7.11
CA ARG A 36 -10.28 30.19 6.28
C ARG A 36 -9.09 31.05 5.81
N PRO A 37 -7.83 30.62 6.02
CA PRO A 37 -6.64 31.32 5.51
C PRO A 37 -6.54 31.23 3.98
N ALA A 38 -5.87 32.19 3.34
CA ALA A 38 -5.55 32.13 1.92
C ALA A 38 -4.50 31.05 1.65
N ASP A 39 -3.48 30.93 2.51
CA ASP A 39 -2.55 29.80 2.52
C ASP A 39 -2.74 28.92 3.77
N THR A 40 -3.35 27.75 3.57
CA THR A 40 -3.62 26.75 4.61
C THR A 40 -2.37 26.11 5.24
N LYS A 41 -1.16 26.45 4.76
CA LYS A 41 0.11 26.01 5.35
C LYS A 41 0.87 27.13 6.07
N ASN A 42 0.38 28.36 6.00
CA ASN A 42 1.00 29.49 6.67
C ASN A 42 0.49 29.60 8.12
N SER A 43 1.27 29.06 9.06
CA SER A 43 0.92 29.05 10.49
C SER A 43 0.65 30.45 11.06
N ASP A 44 1.37 31.47 10.61
CA ASP A 44 1.19 32.85 11.10
C ASP A 44 -0.16 33.43 10.62
N GLU A 45 -0.55 33.17 9.36
CA GLU A 45 -1.84 33.61 8.84
C GLU A 45 -2.99 32.90 9.57
N ILE A 46 -2.86 31.59 9.80
CA ILE A 46 -3.84 30.77 10.51
C ILE A 46 -4.08 31.32 11.91
N GLN A 47 -3.00 31.52 12.68
CA GLN A 47 -3.09 32.03 14.05
C GLN A 47 -3.68 33.45 14.06
N HIS A 48 -3.25 34.33 13.16
CA HIS A 48 -3.77 35.70 13.08
C HIS A 48 -5.28 35.72 12.76
N LYS A 49 -5.75 34.90 11.82
CA LYS A 49 -7.18 34.83 11.49
C LYS A 49 -8.02 34.23 12.63
N PHE A 50 -7.52 33.18 13.27
CA PHE A 50 -8.20 32.56 14.40
C PHE A 50 -8.30 33.52 15.59
N GLU A 51 -7.21 34.21 15.94
CA GLU A 51 -7.19 35.23 16.99
C GLU A 51 -8.08 36.44 16.63
N ALA A 52 -8.12 36.86 15.37
CA ALA A 52 -9.03 37.92 14.92
C ALA A 52 -10.51 37.52 15.08
N PHE A 53 -10.85 36.27 14.79
CA PHE A 53 -12.20 35.72 15.01
C PHE A 53 -12.54 35.67 16.50
N TYR A 54 -11.65 35.12 17.33
CA TYR A 54 -11.81 35.07 18.78
C TYR A 54 -11.97 36.47 19.39
N THR A 55 -11.13 37.43 18.97
CA THR A 55 -11.22 38.83 19.41
C THR A 55 -12.53 39.48 18.99
N ALA A 56 -13.03 39.21 17.77
CA ALA A 56 -14.32 39.72 17.32
C ALA A 56 -15.49 39.22 18.18
N LEU A 57 -15.45 37.96 18.64
CA LEU A 57 -16.44 37.41 19.56
C LEU A 57 -16.40 38.07 20.95
N LEU A 58 -15.21 38.47 21.42
CA LEU A 58 -15.04 39.17 22.70
C LEU A 58 -15.49 40.63 22.65
N LEU A 59 -15.19 41.33 21.55
CA LEU A 59 -15.46 42.76 21.43
C LEU A 59 -16.92 43.09 21.09
N THR A 60 -17.62 42.18 20.41
CA THR A 60 -19.00 42.41 19.97
C THR A 60 -20.00 41.88 21.00
N PRO A 61 -20.86 42.74 21.58
CA PRO A 61 -21.84 42.32 22.58
C PRO A 61 -22.75 41.20 22.06
N ALA A 62 -23.03 40.22 22.90
CA ALA A 62 -23.85 39.03 22.62
C ALA A 62 -23.37 38.11 21.48
N ALA A 63 -22.31 38.43 20.73
CA ALA A 63 -21.87 37.66 19.57
C ALA A 63 -21.57 36.18 19.88
N ALA A 64 -20.92 35.91 21.02
CA ALA A 64 -20.64 34.54 21.46
C ALA A 64 -21.93 33.73 21.73
N SER A 65 -22.89 34.31 22.45
CA SER A 65 -24.19 33.68 22.71
C SER A 65 -25.05 33.53 21.46
N THR A 66 -25.02 34.52 20.56
CA THR A 66 -25.72 34.47 19.27
C THR A 66 -25.16 33.34 18.42
N LEU A 67 -23.83 33.27 18.26
CA LEU A 67 -23.18 32.23 17.46
C LEU A 67 -23.44 30.84 18.04
N GLN A 68 -23.37 30.68 19.37
CA GLN A 68 -23.69 29.43 20.03
C GLN A 68 -25.15 29.01 19.75
N SER A 69 -26.11 29.90 20.00
CA SER A 69 -27.54 29.61 19.82
C SER A 69 -27.86 29.28 18.36
N PHE A 70 -27.30 30.05 17.42
CA PHE A 70 -27.47 29.82 16.00
C PHE A 70 -26.91 28.47 15.57
N THR A 71 -25.71 28.13 16.02
CA THR A 71 -25.03 26.89 15.64
C THR A 71 -25.70 25.66 16.26
N LEU A 72 -26.08 25.72 17.53
CA LEU A 72 -26.82 24.62 18.20
C LEU A 72 -28.22 24.43 17.59
N GLY A 73 -28.93 25.52 17.28
CA GLY A 73 -30.22 25.48 16.61
C GLY A 73 -30.11 24.88 15.21
N LEU A 74 -29.11 25.30 14.42
CA LEU A 74 -28.87 24.78 13.08
C LEU A 74 -28.51 23.30 13.11
N ILE A 75 -27.56 22.89 13.95
CA ILE A 75 -27.15 21.48 14.11
C ILE A 75 -28.34 20.58 14.52
N SER A 76 -29.26 21.11 15.33
CA SER A 76 -30.46 20.38 15.77
C SER A 76 -31.50 20.14 14.66
N GLN A 77 -31.40 20.82 13.51
CA GLN A 77 -32.26 20.60 12.34
C GLN A 77 -31.85 19.36 11.53
N TYR A 78 -30.59 18.91 11.69
CA TYR A 78 -30.03 17.80 10.93
C TYR A 78 -30.02 16.47 11.72
N LYS A 79 -29.96 15.35 10.99
CA LYS A 79 -29.62 14.04 11.56
C LYS A 79 -28.12 13.99 11.86
N GLN A 80 -27.76 13.69 13.11
CA GLN A 80 -26.38 13.85 13.60
C GLN A 80 -25.63 12.53 13.78
N THR A 81 -26.35 11.44 14.11
CA THR A 81 -25.74 10.13 14.42
C THR A 81 -24.70 9.68 13.36
N GLY A 82 -25.00 9.83 12.06
CA GLY A 82 -24.07 9.43 10.99
C GLY A 82 -22.77 10.23 11.02
N LEU A 83 -22.79 11.53 11.33
CA LEU A 83 -21.58 12.34 11.44
C LEU A 83 -20.64 11.78 12.53
N TYR A 84 -21.22 11.41 13.66
CA TYR A 84 -20.45 10.95 14.81
C TYR A 84 -19.98 9.49 14.67
N ALA A 85 -20.80 8.61 14.10
CA ALA A 85 -20.56 7.16 14.05
C ALA A 85 -20.01 6.62 12.72
N ASP A 86 -20.17 7.33 11.60
CA ASP A 86 -19.81 6.81 10.28
C ASP A 86 -18.75 7.66 9.56
N THR A 87 -18.74 8.98 9.76
CA THR A 87 -17.78 9.86 9.07
C THR A 87 -16.35 9.59 9.52
N GLY A 88 -15.51 9.22 8.55
CA GLY A 88 -14.09 8.90 8.77
C GLY A 88 -13.82 7.46 9.16
N ILE A 89 -14.87 6.66 9.34
CA ILE A 89 -14.77 5.26 9.75
C ILE A 89 -14.93 4.37 8.53
N LEU A 90 -14.07 3.35 8.40
CA LEU A 90 -14.17 2.38 7.33
C LEU A 90 -15.48 1.56 7.44
N SER A 91 -16.20 1.38 6.34
CA SER A 91 -17.33 0.43 6.24
C SER A 91 -16.93 -1.02 6.61
N LEU A 92 -17.88 -1.79 7.13
CA LEU A 92 -17.71 -3.24 7.33
C LEU A 92 -17.72 -4.05 6.02
N ASP A 93 -18.12 -3.45 4.89
CA ASP A 93 -18.21 -4.12 3.59
C ASP A 93 -16.85 -4.62 3.06
N GLY A 94 -15.75 -4.18 3.66
CA GLY A 94 -14.40 -4.60 3.33
C GLY A 94 -13.70 -3.72 2.30
N PHE A 95 -12.40 -3.95 2.18
CA PHE A 95 -11.50 -3.14 1.36
C PHE A 95 -11.91 -3.06 -0.13
N TRP A 96 -12.23 -4.20 -0.76
CA TRP A 96 -12.52 -4.24 -2.19
C TRP A 96 -13.80 -3.50 -2.55
N ASN A 97 -14.85 -3.64 -1.74
CA ASN A 97 -16.12 -2.94 -1.94
C ASN A 97 -15.91 -1.43 -1.86
N GLN A 98 -15.16 -0.94 -0.85
CA GLN A 98 -14.81 0.47 -0.80
C GLN A 98 -13.94 0.94 -1.97
N LEU A 99 -12.98 0.12 -2.41
CA LEU A 99 -12.12 0.47 -3.53
C LEU A 99 -12.95 0.65 -4.81
N PHE A 100 -13.82 -0.30 -5.12
CA PHE A 100 -14.71 -0.23 -6.28
C PHE A 100 -15.73 0.89 -6.15
N GLN A 101 -16.28 1.14 -4.96
CA GLN A 101 -17.20 2.26 -4.72
C GLN A 101 -16.51 3.61 -4.96
N ARG A 102 -15.29 3.81 -4.47
CA ARG A 102 -14.53 5.06 -4.67
C ARG A 102 -14.06 5.23 -6.12
N LEU A 103 -13.68 4.15 -6.79
CA LEU A 103 -13.37 4.18 -8.24
C LEU A 103 -14.63 4.50 -9.05
N GLY A 104 -15.74 3.86 -8.74
CA GLY A 104 -17.04 4.11 -9.35
C GLY A 104 -17.51 5.55 -9.13
N ALA A 105 -17.28 6.11 -7.94
CA ALA A 105 -17.60 7.50 -7.61
C ALA A 105 -16.86 8.53 -8.49
N HIS A 106 -15.75 8.14 -9.14
CA HIS A 106 -15.06 8.99 -10.11
C HIS A 106 -15.81 9.09 -11.45
N PHE A 107 -16.56 8.04 -11.81
CA PHE A 107 -17.37 7.99 -13.02
C PHE A 107 -18.82 8.43 -12.77
N LEU A 108 -19.37 8.07 -11.61
CA LEU A 108 -20.74 8.36 -11.20
C LEU A 108 -20.75 8.86 -9.76
N PRO A 109 -20.87 10.18 -9.52
CA PRO A 109 -20.76 10.76 -8.19
C PRO A 109 -21.84 10.21 -7.23
N LEU A 110 -21.45 9.99 -5.98
CA LEU A 110 -22.37 9.58 -4.91
C LEU A 110 -23.33 10.75 -4.58
N ILE A 111 -24.61 10.42 -4.40
CA ILE A 111 -25.62 11.38 -3.94
C ILE A 111 -25.51 11.49 -2.41
N ASN A 112 -25.43 12.72 -1.91
CA ASN A 112 -25.45 13.00 -0.48
C ASN A 112 -26.91 13.10 0.02
N ASP A 113 -27.18 12.67 1.25
CA ASP A 113 -28.45 12.94 1.93
C ASP A 113 -28.38 14.32 2.60
N GLU A 114 -29.09 15.29 2.03
CA GLU A 114 -29.15 16.68 2.51
C GLU A 114 -29.74 16.80 3.93
N SER A 115 -30.42 15.76 4.43
CA SER A 115 -30.93 15.75 5.82
C SER A 115 -29.86 15.41 6.87
N GLN A 116 -28.66 15.00 6.45
CA GLN A 116 -27.56 14.63 7.34
C GLN A 116 -26.66 15.83 7.67
N LEU A 117 -26.23 15.92 8.92
CA LEU A 117 -25.29 16.96 9.36
C LEU A 117 -23.96 16.89 8.61
N GLN A 118 -23.58 15.69 8.15
CA GLN A 118 -22.43 15.46 7.27
C GLN A 118 -22.43 16.35 6.03
N ASP A 119 -23.61 16.60 5.45
CA ASP A 119 -23.71 17.40 4.24
C ASP A 119 -23.47 18.89 4.54
N LEU A 120 -24.02 19.40 5.66
CA LEU A 120 -23.73 20.77 6.13
C LEU A 120 -22.22 20.97 6.38
N VAL A 121 -21.58 20.04 7.09
CA VAL A 121 -20.13 20.13 7.36
C VAL A 121 -19.33 20.09 6.06
N ARG A 122 -19.76 19.28 5.08
CA ARG A 122 -19.13 19.21 3.75
C ARG A 122 -19.27 20.51 2.94
N ARG A 123 -20.41 21.20 3.05
CA ARG A 123 -20.63 22.51 2.40
C ARG A 123 -19.82 23.62 3.08
N ALA A 124 -19.75 23.60 4.41
CA ALA A 124 -19.01 24.59 5.19
C ALA A 124 -17.48 24.45 5.01
N PHE A 125 -16.96 23.23 5.16
CA PHE A 125 -15.57 22.86 4.88
C PHE A 125 -15.47 22.16 3.53
N HIS A 126 -15.58 22.92 2.43
CA HIS A 126 -15.60 22.39 1.06
C HIS A 126 -14.21 22.33 0.37
N GLN A 127 -13.17 22.96 0.95
CA GLN A 127 -11.82 22.92 0.38
C GLN A 127 -10.98 21.79 0.98
N ARG A 128 -10.36 20.94 0.14
CA ARG A 128 -9.50 19.83 0.58
C ARG A 128 -8.36 20.25 1.52
N SER A 129 -7.94 21.50 1.42
CA SER A 129 -6.92 22.10 2.26
C SER A 129 -7.41 22.48 3.67
N ASP A 130 -8.71 22.40 3.95
CA ASP A 130 -9.31 22.83 5.22
C ASP A 130 -8.76 22.09 6.44
N LYS A 131 -8.45 20.81 6.24
CA LYS A 131 -7.85 19.99 7.29
C LYS A 131 -6.50 20.51 7.79
N TYR A 132 -5.68 21.13 6.93
CA TYR A 132 -4.32 21.51 7.32
C TYR A 132 -4.32 22.70 8.27
N TRP A 133 -5.21 23.67 8.05
CA TRP A 133 -5.28 24.83 8.93
C TRP A 133 -5.99 24.50 10.24
N LEU A 134 -7.00 23.63 10.23
CA LEU A 134 -7.66 23.17 11.45
C LEU A 134 -6.71 22.38 12.36
N ASP A 135 -5.93 21.45 11.79
CA ASP A 135 -4.92 20.66 12.50
C ASP A 135 -3.77 21.52 13.04
N SER A 136 -3.55 22.71 12.46
CA SER A 136 -2.52 23.64 12.91
C SER A 136 -2.93 24.51 14.11
N ILE A 137 -4.21 24.50 14.50
CA ILE A 137 -4.71 25.30 15.64
C ILE A 137 -4.37 24.57 16.94
N GLU A 138 -3.66 25.24 17.84
CA GLU A 138 -3.31 24.68 19.15
C GLU A 138 -4.55 24.32 19.98
N GLU A 139 -4.47 23.23 20.74
CA GLU A 139 -5.54 22.75 21.64
C GLU A 139 -6.03 23.85 22.60
N ARG A 140 -5.12 24.68 23.12
CA ARG A 140 -5.45 25.81 24.01
C ARG A 140 -6.33 26.86 23.33
N SER A 141 -6.17 27.05 22.04
CA SER A 141 -6.98 28.01 21.26
C SER A 141 -8.40 27.49 21.07
N TRP A 142 -8.57 26.18 20.87
CA TRP A 142 -9.88 25.52 20.88
C TRP A 142 -10.56 25.62 22.24
N GLN A 143 -9.83 25.35 23.33
CA GLN A 143 -10.34 25.47 24.69
C GLN A 143 -10.85 26.90 24.98
N LYS A 144 -10.08 27.93 24.63
CA LYS A 144 -10.50 29.33 24.77
C LYS A 144 -11.79 29.63 24.00
N LEU A 145 -11.87 29.21 22.74
CA LEU A 145 -13.03 29.46 21.89
C LEU A 145 -14.29 28.79 22.45
N PHE A 146 -14.26 27.49 22.76
CA PHE A 146 -15.45 26.79 23.22
C PHE A 146 -15.85 27.17 24.65
N ARG A 147 -14.86 27.49 25.51
CA ARG A 147 -15.16 28.08 26.82
C ARG A 147 -15.90 29.40 26.66
N LEU A 148 -15.48 30.28 25.75
CA LEU A 148 -16.18 31.55 25.46
C LEU A 148 -17.60 31.30 24.96
N LEU A 149 -17.79 30.34 24.05
CA LEU A 149 -19.11 30.00 23.53
C LEU A 149 -20.03 29.39 24.59
N ASN A 150 -19.50 28.73 25.63
CA ASN A 150 -20.29 28.06 26.66
C ASN A 150 -20.53 28.87 27.95
N GLN A 151 -20.23 30.17 27.99
CA GLN A 151 -20.37 31.02 29.20
C GLN A 151 -21.82 31.28 29.68
N GLY A 152 -22.84 30.64 29.08
CA GLY A 152 -24.25 30.86 29.43
C GLY A 152 -25.07 29.56 29.58
N HIS A 153 -26.14 29.65 30.36
CA HIS A 153 -27.10 28.54 30.58
C HIS A 153 -28.15 28.39 29.47
N GLY A 154 -28.05 29.11 28.35
CA GLY A 154 -29.00 29.01 27.23
C GLY A 154 -28.91 27.68 26.44
N ASN A 155 -29.95 27.41 25.64
CA ASN A 155 -30.05 26.28 24.70
C ASN A 155 -29.84 24.89 25.34
N GLN A 156 -30.37 24.70 26.56
CA GLN A 156 -30.21 23.42 27.27
C GLN A 156 -30.86 22.26 26.51
N ASP A 157 -31.97 22.49 25.82
CA ASP A 157 -32.70 21.43 25.12
C ASP A 157 -31.97 20.99 23.85
N GLU A 158 -31.37 21.92 23.10
CA GLU A 158 -30.48 21.62 21.97
C GLU A 158 -29.23 20.86 22.44
N LYS A 159 -28.59 21.33 23.53
CA LYS A 159 -27.44 20.63 24.14
C LYS A 159 -27.79 19.20 24.57
N LYS A 160 -28.96 19.00 25.21
CA LYS A 160 -29.48 17.67 25.57
C LYS A 160 -29.71 16.80 24.33
N ARG A 161 -30.30 17.34 23.27
CA ARG A 161 -30.57 16.61 22.02
C ARG A 161 -29.27 16.14 21.36
N ILE A 162 -28.26 17.02 21.28
CA ILE A 162 -26.93 16.66 20.76
C ILE A 162 -26.29 15.57 21.64
N ARG A 163 -26.36 15.71 22.97
CA ARG A 163 -25.85 14.69 23.90
C ARG A 163 -26.51 13.33 23.69
N PHE A 164 -27.81 13.29 23.39
CA PHE A 164 -28.51 12.05 23.07
C PHE A 164 -28.04 11.42 21.74
N GLU A 165 -27.79 12.22 20.71
CA GLU A 165 -27.22 11.75 19.45
C GLU A 165 -25.77 11.24 19.61
N LEU A 166 -24.96 11.89 20.44
CA LEU A 166 -23.61 11.41 20.81
C LEU A 166 -23.68 10.05 21.50
N ILE A 167 -24.60 9.89 22.48
CA ILE A 167 -24.83 8.60 23.17
C ILE A 167 -25.24 7.50 22.19
N LYS A 168 -26.13 7.80 21.22
CA LYS A 168 -26.49 6.84 20.17
C LYS A 168 -25.29 6.44 19.33
N ALA A 169 -24.47 7.40 18.91
CA ALA A 169 -23.29 7.13 18.11
C ALA A 169 -22.27 6.24 18.86
N ILE A 170 -22.00 6.54 20.14
CA ILE A 170 -21.17 5.70 21.01
C ILE A 170 -21.71 4.28 21.09
N THR A 171 -23.04 4.13 21.23
CA THR A 171 -23.70 2.81 21.27
C THR A 171 -23.44 2.03 19.98
N VAL A 172 -23.66 2.65 18.82
CA VAL A 172 -23.45 2.02 17.50
C VAL A 172 -21.99 1.59 17.32
N LEU A 173 -21.05 2.48 17.64
CA LEU A 173 -19.61 2.19 17.54
C LEU A 173 -19.20 1.06 18.48
N SER A 174 -19.71 1.05 19.71
CA SER A 174 -19.42 0.00 20.68
C SER A 174 -19.90 -1.38 20.22
N TYR A 175 -21.09 -1.47 19.63
CA TYR A 175 -21.56 -2.73 19.04
C TYR A 175 -20.71 -3.13 17.83
N ARG A 176 -20.27 -2.15 17.02
CA ARG A 176 -19.37 -2.38 15.89
C ARG A 176 -18.02 -2.95 16.36
N VAL A 177 -17.41 -2.39 17.40
CA VAL A 177 -16.18 -2.89 18.05
C VAL A 177 -16.36 -4.34 18.50
N SER A 178 -17.47 -4.63 19.20
CA SER A 178 -17.81 -5.97 19.68
C SER A 178 -17.94 -6.96 18.52
N GLY A 179 -18.66 -6.57 17.46
CA GLY A 179 -18.83 -7.38 16.26
C GLY A 179 -17.50 -7.68 15.55
N ILE A 180 -16.65 -6.66 15.37
CA ILE A 180 -15.32 -6.82 14.76
C ILE A 180 -14.45 -7.78 15.58
N GLY A 181 -14.46 -7.66 16.90
CA GLY A 181 -13.70 -8.52 17.80
C GLY A 181 -14.05 -10.02 17.72
N LEU A 182 -15.22 -10.35 17.16
CA LEU A 182 -15.69 -11.73 16.97
C LEU A 182 -15.43 -12.27 15.55
N TYR A 183 -14.82 -11.50 14.65
CA TYR A 183 -14.52 -12.00 13.30
C TYR A 183 -13.52 -13.17 13.36
N PRO A 184 -13.69 -14.21 12.51
CA PRO A 184 -12.76 -15.33 12.45
C PRO A 184 -11.31 -14.91 12.21
N GLU A 185 -11.08 -13.83 11.47
CA GLU A 185 -9.75 -13.26 11.23
C GLU A 185 -9.04 -12.85 12.54
N PHE A 186 -9.78 -12.30 13.52
CA PHE A 186 -9.25 -11.93 14.83
C PHE A 186 -9.00 -13.14 15.70
N ILE A 187 -9.96 -14.07 15.76
CA ILE A 187 -9.86 -15.30 16.55
C ILE A 187 -8.68 -16.16 16.07
N ASN A 188 -8.48 -16.27 14.75
CA ASN A 188 -7.34 -16.99 14.19
C ASN A 188 -5.99 -16.33 14.52
N ALA A 189 -5.96 -15.00 14.63
CA ALA A 189 -4.74 -14.26 14.94
C ALA A 189 -4.43 -14.23 16.44
N HIS A 190 -5.45 -14.32 17.30
CA HIS A 190 -5.33 -14.33 18.76
C HIS A 190 -6.37 -15.26 19.41
N PRO A 191 -6.12 -16.58 19.45
CA PRO A 191 -7.08 -17.57 19.95
C PRO A 191 -7.49 -17.37 21.41
N GLU A 192 -6.68 -16.71 22.23
CA GLU A 192 -7.01 -16.38 23.63
C GLU A 192 -8.29 -15.53 23.74
N LEU A 193 -8.73 -14.87 22.66
CA LEU A 193 -10.01 -14.14 22.59
C LEU A 193 -11.24 -15.04 22.76
N THR A 194 -11.09 -16.34 22.50
CA THR A 194 -12.14 -17.35 22.73
C THR A 194 -12.00 -18.08 24.06
N GLU A 195 -10.81 -18.04 24.68
CA GLU A 195 -10.55 -18.72 25.96
C GLU A 195 -10.97 -17.88 27.16
N TYR A 196 -10.89 -16.55 27.05
CA TYR A 196 -11.27 -15.59 28.09
C TYR A 196 -12.36 -14.63 27.61
N GLU A 197 -12.98 -13.89 28.53
CA GLU A 197 -13.93 -12.84 28.19
C GLU A 197 -13.20 -11.74 27.38
N SER A 198 -13.59 -11.60 26.11
CA SER A 198 -12.93 -10.69 25.18
C SER A 198 -13.10 -9.23 25.60
N PRO A 199 -12.02 -8.42 25.69
CA PRO A 199 -12.11 -6.99 26.02
C PRO A 199 -13.05 -6.22 25.07
N PHE A 200 -13.19 -6.66 23.81
CA PHE A 200 -14.12 -6.07 22.84
C PHE A 200 -15.59 -6.22 23.23
N LEU A 201 -15.94 -7.26 24.00
CA LEU A 201 -17.28 -7.46 24.56
C LEU A 201 -17.45 -6.71 25.87
N VAL A 202 -16.44 -6.77 26.76
CA VAL A 202 -16.48 -6.09 28.06
C VAL A 202 -16.62 -4.58 27.89
N GLN A 203 -15.89 -3.97 26.95
CA GLN A 203 -16.04 -2.53 26.67
C GLN A 203 -17.49 -2.13 26.34
N ASN A 204 -18.25 -3.00 25.67
CA ASN A 204 -19.65 -2.71 25.35
C ASN A 204 -20.54 -2.74 26.58
N ARG A 205 -20.30 -3.65 27.51
CA ARG A 205 -21.00 -3.68 28.80
C ARG A 205 -20.75 -2.39 29.57
N GLU A 206 -19.48 -2.00 29.74
CA GLU A 206 -19.11 -0.79 30.48
C GLU A 206 -19.67 0.49 29.82
N ILE A 207 -19.68 0.56 28.49
CA ILE A 207 -20.33 1.66 27.75
C ILE A 207 -21.84 1.68 27.96
N ILE A 208 -22.51 0.53 27.91
CA ILE A 208 -23.96 0.45 28.16
C ILE A 208 -24.28 0.91 29.59
N ASP A 209 -23.47 0.52 30.57
CA ASP A 209 -23.63 0.93 31.96
C ASP A 209 -23.43 2.44 32.12
N PHE A 210 -22.40 3.02 31.50
CA PHE A 210 -22.20 4.48 31.42
C PHE A 210 -23.41 5.20 30.78
N ILE A 211 -23.96 4.65 29.70
CA ILE A 211 -25.14 5.21 29.04
C ILE A 211 -26.37 5.14 29.95
N GLN A 212 -26.53 4.07 30.73
CA GLN A 212 -27.61 3.98 31.72
C GLN A 212 -27.46 5.03 32.82
N GLN A 213 -26.25 5.26 33.33
CA GLN A 213 -25.96 6.33 34.29
C GLN A 213 -26.32 7.70 33.70
N CYS A 214 -25.92 7.97 32.46
CA CYS A 214 -26.31 9.18 31.74
C CYS A 214 -27.84 9.33 31.66
N LYS A 215 -28.57 8.28 31.27
CA LYS A 215 -30.05 8.33 31.18
C LYS A 215 -30.71 8.59 32.55
N ARG A 216 -30.22 7.97 33.62
CA ARG A 216 -30.74 8.17 34.99
C ARG A 216 -30.56 9.61 35.45
N LEU A 217 -29.40 10.22 35.19
CA LEU A 217 -29.16 11.64 35.50
C LEU A 217 -30.17 12.55 34.80
N HIS A 218 -30.48 12.28 33.52
CA HIS A 218 -31.43 13.09 32.76
C HIS A 218 -32.89 12.90 33.22
N GLN A 219 -33.28 11.67 33.57
CA GLN A 219 -34.64 11.37 34.04
C GLN A 219 -34.90 11.92 35.46
N ASN A 220 -33.87 11.97 36.30
CA ASN A 220 -33.96 12.43 37.68
C ASN A 220 -33.53 13.89 37.86
N ALA A 221 -33.36 14.66 36.76
CA ALA A 221 -32.93 16.07 36.83
C ALA A 221 -33.89 16.96 37.66
N ASP A 222 -35.15 16.55 37.82
CA ASP A 222 -36.17 17.24 38.62
C ASP A 222 -36.28 16.72 40.08
N GLN A 223 -35.55 15.67 40.44
CA GLN A 223 -35.54 15.11 41.80
C GLN A 223 -34.25 15.48 42.53
N VAL A 224 -34.37 16.06 43.72
CA VAL A 224 -33.25 16.45 44.63
C VAL A 224 -32.60 15.22 45.26
N SER A 225 -32.24 14.22 44.46
CA SER A 225 -31.41 13.10 44.88
C SER A 225 -30.03 13.23 44.25
N ALA A 226 -29.00 13.07 45.08
CA ALA A 226 -27.61 13.06 44.67
C ALA A 226 -27.31 11.79 43.84
N VAL A 227 -27.75 11.78 42.57
CA VAL A 227 -27.31 10.79 41.59
C VAL A 227 -25.84 11.10 41.30
N PRO A 228 -24.91 10.15 41.51
CA PRO A 228 -23.51 10.37 41.21
C PRO A 228 -23.34 10.67 39.71
N PRO A 229 -22.38 11.54 39.34
CA PRO A 229 -22.14 11.89 37.95
C PRO A 229 -21.75 10.63 37.16
N PRO A 230 -22.16 10.50 35.88
CA PRO A 230 -21.78 9.38 35.03
C PRO A 230 -20.27 9.28 34.91
N ASP A 231 -19.69 8.12 35.21
CA ASP A 231 -18.25 7.89 35.15
C ASP A 231 -17.88 7.01 33.95
N ALA A 232 -17.14 7.60 33.01
CA ALA A 232 -16.65 6.91 31.82
C ALA A 232 -15.32 6.17 32.04
N SER A 233 -14.70 6.26 33.23
CA SER A 233 -13.34 5.78 33.48
C SER A 233 -13.17 4.29 33.18
N GLN A 234 -14.12 3.45 33.59
CA GLN A 234 -14.05 2.00 33.30
C GLN A 234 -14.16 1.70 31.80
N ALA A 235 -15.02 2.43 31.08
CA ALA A 235 -15.13 2.30 29.64
C ALA A 235 -13.80 2.68 28.96
N LEU A 236 -13.18 3.80 29.35
CA LEU A 236 -11.88 4.22 28.83
C LEU A 236 -10.77 3.19 29.07
N VAL A 237 -10.70 2.61 30.28
CA VAL A 237 -9.75 1.53 30.58
C VAL A 237 -9.97 0.31 29.67
N MET A 238 -11.23 -0.06 29.40
CA MET A 238 -11.53 -1.17 28.48
C MET A 238 -11.17 -0.84 27.03
N LEU A 239 -11.31 0.42 26.58
CA LEU A 239 -10.84 0.85 25.26
C LEU A 239 -9.31 0.71 25.13
N ASP A 240 -8.56 1.07 26.17
CA ASP A 240 -7.11 0.87 26.18
C ASP A 240 -6.71 -0.60 26.14
N GLN A 241 -7.42 -1.47 26.87
CA GLN A 241 -7.23 -2.92 26.76
C GLN A 241 -7.54 -3.44 25.35
N CYS A 242 -8.57 -2.91 24.70
CA CYS A 242 -8.86 -3.23 23.29
C CYS A 242 -7.68 -2.83 22.38
N ARG A 243 -7.08 -1.64 22.59
CA ARG A 243 -5.90 -1.19 21.85
C ARG A 243 -4.69 -2.09 22.09
N GLU A 244 -4.47 -2.55 23.32
CA GLU A 244 -3.39 -3.49 23.61
C GLU A 244 -3.55 -4.81 22.85
N VAL A 245 -4.77 -5.35 22.78
CA VAL A 245 -5.07 -6.55 21.99
C VAL A 245 -4.82 -6.31 20.51
N VAL A 246 -5.25 -5.16 19.96
CA VAL A 246 -4.96 -4.77 18.57
C VAL A 246 -3.45 -4.74 18.31
N LEU A 247 -2.67 -4.17 19.21
CA LEU A 247 -1.21 -4.13 19.12
C LEU A 247 -0.59 -5.54 19.20
N LYS A 248 -1.11 -6.43 20.06
CA LYS A 248 -0.68 -7.84 20.14
C LYS A 248 -0.98 -8.57 18.84
N ILE A 249 -2.17 -8.41 18.26
CA ILE A 249 -2.55 -8.99 16.97
C ILE A 249 -1.62 -8.48 15.86
N ARG A 250 -1.37 -7.16 15.78
CA ARG A 250 -0.41 -6.58 14.82
C ARG A 250 0.99 -7.17 14.95
N ARG A 251 1.43 -7.51 16.16
CA ARG A 251 2.73 -8.17 16.39
C ARG A 251 2.70 -9.66 16.01
N ALA A 252 1.64 -10.38 16.34
CA ALA A 252 1.50 -11.82 16.02
C ALA A 252 1.43 -12.07 14.51
N THR A 253 0.65 -11.24 13.81
CA THR A 253 0.43 -11.29 12.37
C THR A 253 1.71 -11.06 11.54
N LYS A 254 2.69 -10.31 12.07
CA LYS A 254 4.04 -10.23 11.45
C LYS A 254 4.73 -11.60 11.32
N ARG A 255 4.42 -12.56 12.19
CA ARG A 255 5.04 -13.90 12.17
C ARG A 255 4.22 -14.92 11.38
N SER A 256 2.90 -14.84 11.46
CA SER A 256 1.97 -15.85 10.92
C SER A 256 1.36 -15.51 9.55
N GLY A 257 1.78 -14.40 8.93
CA GLY A 257 1.17 -13.89 7.71
C GLY A 257 -0.16 -13.18 7.98
N VAL A 258 -0.62 -12.36 7.03
CA VAL A 258 -1.75 -11.43 7.25
C VAL A 258 -2.64 -11.34 6.03
N SER A 259 -3.95 -11.22 6.23
CA SER A 259 -4.88 -10.91 5.13
C SER A 259 -5.13 -9.41 5.00
N ILE A 260 -5.43 -8.97 3.78
CA ILE A 260 -5.94 -7.61 3.50
C ILE A 260 -7.18 -7.33 4.37
N SER A 261 -8.04 -8.32 4.57
CA SER A 261 -9.23 -8.22 5.42
C SER A 261 -8.88 -7.97 6.88
N LEU A 262 -7.94 -8.71 7.47
CA LEU A 262 -7.51 -8.50 8.85
C LEU A 262 -6.88 -7.12 9.05
N THR A 263 -6.00 -6.70 8.15
CA THR A 263 -5.41 -5.35 8.18
C THR A 263 -6.50 -4.27 8.14
N TYR A 264 -7.47 -4.43 7.25
CA TYR A 264 -8.59 -3.50 7.11
C TYR A 264 -9.45 -3.44 8.37
N LEU A 265 -9.81 -4.60 8.94
CA LEU A 265 -10.60 -4.69 10.17
C LEU A 265 -9.84 -4.12 11.39
N LEU A 266 -8.51 -4.28 11.47
CA LEU A 266 -7.68 -3.66 12.51
C LEU A 266 -7.71 -2.13 12.42
N SER A 267 -7.57 -1.57 11.21
CA SER A 267 -7.66 -0.12 11.00
C SER A 267 -9.05 0.41 11.33
N LEU A 268 -10.10 -0.30 10.91
CA LEU A 268 -11.49 0.02 11.25
C LEU A 268 -11.69 0.00 12.77
N LEU A 269 -11.19 -1.03 13.46
CA LEU A 269 -11.31 -1.16 14.90
C LEU A 269 -10.63 -0.01 15.63
N GLU A 270 -9.41 0.40 15.24
CA GLU A 270 -8.73 1.56 15.82
C GLU A 270 -9.53 2.85 15.62
N GLN A 271 -10.05 3.09 14.41
CA GLN A 271 -10.91 4.25 14.15
C GLN A 271 -12.17 4.28 15.02
N CYS A 272 -12.80 3.12 15.24
CA CYS A 272 -13.93 3.01 16.15
C CYS A 272 -13.54 3.32 17.60
N LEU A 273 -12.42 2.77 18.10
CA LEU A 273 -11.95 2.99 19.47
C LEU A 273 -11.61 4.46 19.72
N ASP A 274 -10.84 5.07 18.80
CA ASP A 274 -10.44 6.47 18.89
C ASP A 274 -11.66 7.40 18.83
N ARG A 275 -12.63 7.09 17.97
CA ARG A 275 -13.86 7.87 17.91
C ARG A 275 -14.70 7.70 19.18
N ILE A 276 -14.84 6.49 19.73
CA ILE A 276 -15.57 6.29 21.00
C ILE A 276 -14.94 7.12 22.11
N GLU A 277 -13.61 7.13 22.25
CA GLU A 277 -12.91 7.92 23.25
C GLU A 277 -13.19 9.42 23.10
N ILE A 278 -13.07 9.96 21.89
CA ILE A 278 -13.39 11.38 21.61
C ILE A 278 -14.84 11.69 22.03
N LEU A 279 -15.80 10.83 21.67
CA LEU A 279 -17.21 11.05 21.99
C LEU A 279 -17.50 10.89 23.49
N LEU A 280 -16.82 9.99 24.20
CA LEU A 280 -16.93 9.87 25.67
C LEU A 280 -16.39 11.12 26.37
N ASN A 281 -15.24 11.63 25.94
CA ASN A 281 -14.66 12.86 26.47
C ASN A 281 -15.53 14.10 26.21
N LEU A 282 -16.34 14.09 25.13
CA LEU A 282 -17.35 15.13 24.89
C LEU A 282 -18.52 15.10 25.88
N ILE A 283 -18.78 13.96 26.50
CA ILE A 283 -19.86 13.75 27.48
C ILE A 283 -19.33 13.96 28.92
N ALA A 284 -18.02 13.87 29.11
CA ALA A 284 -17.34 14.04 30.39
C ALA A 284 -17.57 15.42 31.03
N GLU A 285 -17.46 15.50 32.36
CA GLU A 285 -17.71 16.71 33.13
C GLU A 285 -16.55 17.72 33.08
N ASP A 286 -15.34 17.29 32.76
CA ASP A 286 -14.18 18.17 32.60
C ASP A 286 -14.30 19.02 31.33
N ASP A 287 -14.47 20.32 31.51
CA ASP A 287 -14.60 21.32 30.44
C ASP A 287 -13.36 21.39 29.54
N GLU A 288 -12.14 21.28 30.08
CA GLU A 288 -10.92 21.39 29.27
C GLU A 288 -10.76 20.19 28.34
N LEU A 289 -11.00 19.00 28.87
CA LEU A 289 -11.03 17.76 28.09
C LEU A 289 -12.13 17.79 27.04
N ARG A 290 -13.33 18.28 27.40
CA ARG A 290 -14.47 18.39 26.50
C ARG A 290 -14.18 19.34 25.33
N TYR A 291 -13.66 20.53 25.60
CA TYR A 291 -13.38 21.53 24.57
C TYR A 291 -12.21 21.12 23.66
N GLY A 292 -11.16 20.51 24.21
CA GLY A 292 -10.08 19.93 23.42
C GLY A 292 -10.59 18.83 22.48
N SER A 293 -11.42 17.91 23.01
CA SER A 293 -12.02 16.81 22.24
C SER A 293 -12.98 17.30 21.14
N LEU A 294 -13.63 18.45 21.32
CA LEU A 294 -14.50 19.04 20.30
C LEU A 294 -13.70 19.61 19.13
N GLY A 295 -12.55 20.23 19.40
CA GLY A 295 -11.58 20.62 18.38
C GLY A 295 -11.04 19.40 17.62
N ALA A 296 -10.63 18.35 18.35
CA ALA A 296 -10.13 17.10 17.78
C ALA A 296 -11.17 16.42 16.88
N LEU A 297 -12.44 16.35 17.32
CA LEU A 297 -13.53 15.79 16.52
C LEU A 297 -13.74 16.57 15.22
N LEU A 298 -13.66 17.90 15.27
CA LEU A 298 -13.86 18.77 14.12
C LEU A 298 -12.73 18.56 13.09
N VAL A 299 -11.47 18.50 13.54
CA VAL A 299 -10.31 18.15 12.70
C VAL A 299 -10.48 16.78 12.06
N ASP A 300 -10.83 15.76 12.86
CA ASP A 300 -11.01 14.37 12.42
C ASP A 300 -12.12 14.25 11.36
N ILE A 301 -13.29 14.86 11.61
CA ILE A 301 -14.41 14.89 10.66
C ILE A 301 -14.01 15.64 9.37
N THR A 302 -13.30 16.77 9.46
CA THR A 302 -12.91 17.51 8.25
C THR A 302 -11.90 16.73 7.40
N ASP A 303 -10.91 16.05 8.00
CA ASP A 303 -10.02 15.17 7.21
C ASP A 303 -10.79 13.98 6.61
N ALA A 304 -11.68 13.39 7.40
CA ALA A 304 -12.52 12.27 6.99
C ALA A 304 -13.34 12.56 5.73
N LEU A 305 -14.04 13.70 5.67
CA LEU A 305 -14.90 14.09 4.54
C LEU A 305 -14.17 14.09 3.19
N TYR A 306 -12.86 14.38 3.17
CA TYR A 306 -12.03 14.29 1.97
C TYR A 306 -11.44 12.90 1.75
N SER A 307 -11.00 12.26 2.83
CA SER A 307 -10.39 10.94 2.77
C SER A 307 -11.34 9.89 2.20
N GLU A 308 -12.64 9.97 2.54
CA GLU A 308 -13.71 9.04 2.12
C GLU A 308 -13.85 8.90 0.61
N ARG A 309 -13.70 9.99 -0.14
CA ARG A 309 -13.83 9.98 -1.61
C ARG A 309 -12.53 9.62 -2.32
N SER A 310 -11.40 9.55 -1.59
CA SER A 310 -10.09 9.38 -2.19
C SER A 310 -9.68 7.91 -2.25
N VAL A 311 -9.52 7.38 -3.46
CA VAL A 311 -8.86 6.07 -3.69
C VAL A 311 -7.42 6.10 -3.16
N ARG A 312 -6.71 7.22 -3.36
CA ARG A 312 -5.34 7.38 -2.88
C ARG A 312 -5.24 7.30 -1.36
N SER A 313 -6.20 7.88 -0.62
CA SER A 313 -6.24 7.79 0.84
C SER A 313 -6.52 6.36 1.31
N LEU A 314 -7.51 5.67 0.74
CA LEU A 314 -7.81 4.26 1.06
C LEU A 314 -6.61 3.35 0.84
N LEU A 315 -5.95 3.52 -0.31
CA LEU A 315 -4.72 2.81 -0.63
C LEU A 315 -3.63 3.19 0.36
N ALA A 316 -3.37 4.48 0.64
CA ALA A 316 -2.31 4.86 1.58
C ALA A 316 -2.49 4.25 2.98
N ALA A 317 -3.73 4.24 3.51
CA ALA A 317 -4.03 3.72 4.84
C ALA A 317 -3.87 2.18 4.96
N ASN A 318 -4.22 1.43 3.90
CA ASN A 318 -4.20 -0.04 3.95
C ASN A 318 -3.03 -0.69 3.19
N SER A 319 -2.47 0.00 2.19
CA SER A 319 -1.37 -0.53 1.36
C SER A 319 -0.06 -0.61 2.11
N GLU A 320 0.16 0.17 3.17
CA GLU A 320 1.42 0.16 3.89
C GLU A 320 1.67 -1.20 4.56
N LEU A 321 0.70 -1.71 5.32
CA LEU A 321 0.81 -3.01 5.99
C LEU A 321 0.85 -4.16 4.97
N ILE A 322 0.05 -4.07 3.90
CA ILE A 322 0.04 -5.08 2.82
C ILE A 322 1.37 -5.08 2.07
N ALA A 323 1.86 -3.91 1.65
CA ALA A 323 3.11 -3.78 0.94
C ALA A 323 4.27 -4.21 1.84
N LEU A 324 4.27 -3.83 3.12
CA LEU A 324 5.26 -4.27 4.09
C LEU A 324 5.31 -5.79 4.19
N GLN A 325 4.17 -6.47 4.27
CA GLN A 325 4.11 -7.92 4.47
C GLN A 325 4.35 -8.73 3.20
N VAL A 326 3.85 -8.26 2.04
CA VAL A 326 4.19 -8.83 0.73
C VAL A 326 5.70 -8.73 0.51
N THR A 327 6.29 -7.59 0.87
CA THR A 327 7.73 -7.33 0.75
C THR A 327 8.54 -8.17 1.77
N GLU A 328 8.12 -8.26 3.04
CA GLU A 328 8.83 -9.07 4.05
C GLU A 328 8.78 -10.57 3.77
N ASN A 329 7.68 -11.08 3.23
CA ASN A 329 7.61 -12.49 2.86
C ASN A 329 8.38 -12.79 1.56
N ALA A 330 8.38 -11.86 0.58
CA ALA A 330 9.27 -11.94 -0.58
C ALA A 330 10.76 -11.90 -0.20
N SER A 331 11.12 -11.24 0.90
CA SER A 331 12.48 -11.22 1.44
C SER A 331 12.96 -12.61 1.90
N LYS A 332 12.11 -13.37 2.61
CA LYS A 332 12.49 -14.70 3.15
C LYS A 332 12.85 -15.70 2.06
N THR A 333 12.23 -15.60 0.90
CA THR A 333 12.55 -16.43 -0.28
C THR A 333 13.67 -15.82 -1.13
N GLY A 334 13.99 -14.53 -0.96
CA GLY A 334 14.98 -13.76 -1.71
C GLY A 334 16.44 -13.85 -1.23
N GLU A 335 16.70 -14.10 0.05
CA GLU A 335 18.06 -14.06 0.65
C GLU A 335 19.06 -15.01 -0.04
N HIS A 336 18.61 -16.17 -0.50
CA HIS A 336 19.46 -17.14 -1.19
C HIS A 336 19.91 -16.72 -2.60
N TYR A 337 19.40 -15.59 -3.12
CA TYR A 337 19.69 -15.10 -4.46
C TYR A 337 20.73 -13.97 -4.51
N VAL A 338 21.39 -13.63 -3.39
CA VAL A 338 22.49 -12.65 -3.35
C VAL A 338 23.78 -13.36 -2.94
N SER A 339 24.79 -13.35 -3.82
CA SER A 339 26.11 -13.90 -3.49
C SER A 339 27.01 -12.82 -2.90
N THR A 340 27.52 -13.04 -1.69
CA THR A 340 28.52 -12.16 -1.05
C THR A 340 29.96 -12.59 -1.30
N ASP A 341 30.17 -13.83 -1.76
CA ASP A 341 31.48 -14.46 -1.90
C ASP A 341 31.74 -15.05 -3.30
N LYS A 342 33.00 -15.43 -3.55
CA LYS A 342 33.43 -16.02 -4.83
C LYS A 342 32.75 -17.35 -5.15
N LYS A 343 32.49 -18.21 -4.15
CA LYS A 343 31.85 -19.50 -4.40
C LYS A 343 30.39 -19.30 -4.78
N GLY A 344 29.68 -18.40 -4.10
CA GLY A 344 28.33 -17.98 -4.46
C GLY A 344 28.25 -17.41 -5.88
N PHE A 345 29.21 -16.58 -6.29
CA PHE A 345 29.25 -15.99 -7.63
C PHE A 345 29.33 -17.05 -8.75
N ILE A 346 30.20 -18.05 -8.60
CA ILE A 346 30.32 -19.16 -9.56
C ILE A 346 29.08 -20.07 -9.51
N GLY A 347 28.54 -20.30 -8.31
CA GLY A 347 27.28 -21.04 -8.14
C GLY A 347 26.14 -20.38 -8.91
N MET A 348 26.02 -19.06 -8.83
CA MET A 348 25.03 -18.28 -9.56
C MET A 348 25.22 -18.39 -11.09
N TYR A 349 26.46 -18.31 -11.57
CA TYR A 349 26.76 -18.52 -12.99
C TYR A 349 26.27 -19.90 -13.47
N LYS A 350 26.58 -20.98 -12.74
CA LYS A 350 26.18 -22.34 -13.10
C LYS A 350 24.66 -22.52 -13.10
N ALA A 351 23.97 -21.96 -12.11
CA ALA A 351 22.52 -22.00 -12.03
C ALA A 351 21.85 -21.23 -13.19
N ALA A 352 22.42 -20.09 -13.57
CA ALA A 352 21.94 -19.30 -14.71
C ALA A 352 22.24 -19.97 -16.06
N ALA A 353 23.44 -20.54 -16.21
CA ALA A 353 23.82 -21.36 -17.37
C ALA A 353 22.83 -22.50 -17.62
N GLY A 354 22.42 -23.23 -16.57
CA GLY A 354 21.40 -24.28 -16.66
C GLY A 354 20.04 -23.77 -17.14
N ALA A 355 19.62 -22.58 -16.69
CA ALA A 355 18.39 -21.95 -17.19
C ALA A 355 18.49 -21.59 -18.68
N GLY A 356 19.67 -21.17 -19.17
CA GLY A 356 19.92 -20.84 -20.57
C GLY A 356 19.56 -21.97 -21.54
N VAL A 357 19.83 -23.23 -21.16
CA VAL A 357 19.45 -24.41 -21.96
C VAL A 357 17.94 -24.53 -22.09
N ILE A 358 17.22 -24.44 -20.97
CA ILE A 358 15.76 -24.58 -20.93
C ILE A 358 15.11 -23.42 -21.70
N ILE A 359 15.62 -22.20 -21.56
CA ILE A 359 15.10 -21.02 -22.25
C ILE A 359 15.27 -21.13 -23.77
N ALA A 360 16.40 -21.65 -24.25
CA ALA A 360 16.58 -21.92 -25.67
C ALA A 360 15.56 -22.94 -26.20
N ALA A 361 15.29 -24.00 -25.45
CA ALA A 361 14.25 -24.97 -25.79
C ALA A 361 12.85 -24.34 -25.80
N MET A 362 12.51 -23.52 -24.80
CA MET A 362 11.23 -22.79 -24.74
C MET A 362 11.07 -21.83 -25.92
N ALA A 363 12.14 -21.13 -26.33
CA ALA A 363 12.13 -20.25 -27.50
C ALA A 363 11.82 -21.04 -28.78
N SER A 364 12.48 -22.18 -28.99
CA SER A 364 12.21 -23.07 -30.12
C SER A 364 10.77 -23.61 -30.09
N LEU A 365 10.28 -24.06 -28.93
CA LEU A 365 8.89 -24.52 -28.78
C LEU A 365 7.89 -23.42 -29.12
N LYS A 366 8.18 -22.15 -28.78
CA LYS A 366 7.34 -21.01 -29.15
C LYS A 366 7.31 -20.82 -30.66
N VAL A 367 8.47 -20.89 -31.33
CA VAL A 367 8.58 -20.78 -32.78
C VAL A 367 7.78 -21.89 -33.48
N LEU A 368 7.90 -23.13 -33.01
CA LEU A 368 7.14 -24.27 -33.54
C LEU A 368 5.63 -24.11 -33.30
N SER A 369 5.24 -23.71 -32.09
CA SER A 369 3.83 -23.46 -31.74
C SER A 369 3.21 -22.34 -32.59
N ALA A 370 4.02 -21.35 -33.00
CA ALA A 370 3.57 -20.27 -33.87
C ALA A 370 3.31 -20.71 -35.31
N ARG A 371 3.75 -21.91 -35.73
CA ARG A 371 3.40 -22.50 -37.03
C ARG A 371 1.98 -23.09 -37.05
N LEU A 372 1.42 -23.38 -35.87
CA LEU A 372 0.07 -23.92 -35.76
C LEU A 372 -0.96 -22.81 -36.03
N ILE A 373 -1.89 -23.08 -36.94
CA ILE A 373 -3.03 -22.19 -37.24
C ILE A 373 -4.04 -22.34 -36.10
N LEU A 374 -3.92 -21.47 -35.10
CA LEU A 374 -4.73 -21.47 -33.90
C LEU A 374 -5.39 -20.10 -33.73
N ALA A 375 -6.57 -20.06 -33.11
CA ALA A 375 -7.19 -18.80 -32.73
C ALA A 375 -6.27 -18.00 -31.77
N PRO A 376 -6.30 -16.65 -31.80
CA PRO A 376 -5.38 -15.82 -31.00
C PRO A 376 -5.35 -16.16 -29.51
N LEU A 377 -6.51 -16.50 -28.93
CA LEU A 377 -6.62 -16.92 -27.53
C LEU A 377 -5.91 -18.26 -27.26
N MET A 378 -6.00 -19.21 -28.19
CA MET A 378 -5.34 -20.51 -28.06
C MET A 378 -3.82 -20.38 -28.25
N GLN A 379 -3.37 -19.49 -29.15
CA GLN A 379 -1.94 -19.14 -29.26
C GLN A 379 -1.42 -18.51 -27.97
N ALA A 380 -2.17 -17.56 -27.39
CA ALA A 380 -1.83 -16.96 -26.10
C ALA A 380 -1.71 -18.02 -25.00
N PHE A 381 -2.65 -18.97 -24.95
CA PHE A 381 -2.64 -20.07 -24.00
C PHE A 381 -1.42 -20.98 -24.19
N MET A 382 -1.11 -21.40 -25.42
CA MET A 382 0.07 -22.24 -25.72
C MET A 382 1.39 -21.55 -25.35
N PHE A 383 1.56 -20.28 -25.72
CA PHE A 383 2.75 -19.51 -25.34
C PHE A 383 2.84 -19.33 -23.82
N SER A 384 1.71 -19.03 -23.18
CA SER A 384 1.62 -18.88 -21.72
C SER A 384 1.97 -20.16 -20.99
N MET A 385 1.48 -21.32 -21.44
CA MET A 385 1.78 -22.61 -20.82
C MET A 385 3.23 -23.05 -21.06
N ASN A 386 3.75 -22.88 -22.28
CA ASN A 386 5.17 -23.12 -22.57
C ASN A 386 6.06 -22.32 -21.61
N TYR A 387 5.76 -21.03 -21.45
CA TYR A 387 6.54 -20.16 -20.59
C TYR A 387 6.35 -20.45 -19.10
N ALA A 388 5.10 -20.60 -18.64
CA ALA A 388 4.78 -20.81 -17.23
C ALA A 388 5.35 -22.15 -16.72
N LEU A 389 5.19 -23.23 -17.48
CA LEU A 389 5.76 -24.54 -17.14
C LEU A 389 7.28 -24.51 -17.21
N GLY A 390 7.87 -23.87 -18.23
CA GLY A 390 9.33 -23.76 -18.34
C GLY A 390 9.97 -22.96 -17.20
N PHE A 391 9.36 -21.85 -16.77
CA PHE A 391 9.84 -21.11 -15.59
C PHE A 391 9.66 -21.87 -14.29
N MET A 392 8.57 -22.62 -14.12
CA MET A 392 8.43 -23.52 -12.98
C MET A 392 9.49 -24.62 -12.99
N LEU A 393 9.81 -25.20 -14.16
CA LEU A 393 10.85 -26.20 -14.30
C LEU A 393 12.23 -25.64 -13.94
N ILE A 394 12.59 -24.46 -14.46
CA ILE A 394 13.83 -23.76 -14.09
C ILE A 394 13.92 -23.61 -12.57
N HIS A 395 12.83 -23.19 -11.92
CA HIS A 395 12.80 -23.00 -10.48
C HIS A 395 12.92 -24.33 -9.69
N VAL A 396 12.20 -25.38 -10.09
CA VAL A 396 12.24 -26.71 -9.46
C VAL A 396 13.63 -27.35 -9.58
N LEU A 397 14.34 -27.10 -10.68
CA LEU A 397 15.72 -27.55 -10.88
C LEU A 397 16.77 -26.67 -10.18
N HIS A 398 16.35 -25.68 -9.39
CA HIS A 398 17.22 -24.70 -8.72
C HIS A 398 18.10 -23.89 -9.69
N PHE A 399 17.66 -23.74 -10.93
CA PHE A 399 18.28 -22.84 -11.90
C PHE A 399 17.74 -21.41 -11.74
N THR A 400 18.48 -20.44 -12.26
CA THR A 400 18.22 -19.02 -12.06
C THR A 400 17.87 -18.34 -13.38
N VAL A 401 16.77 -17.60 -13.41
CA VAL A 401 16.52 -16.63 -14.48
C VAL A 401 17.05 -15.27 -14.05
N ALA A 402 17.94 -14.69 -14.86
CA ALA A 402 18.40 -13.31 -14.69
C ALA A 402 17.23 -12.32 -14.61
N THR A 403 17.46 -11.16 -13.99
CA THR A 403 16.54 -10.00 -13.89
C THR A 403 15.23 -10.24 -13.12
N LYS A 404 14.94 -11.46 -12.67
CA LYS A 404 13.84 -11.75 -11.73
C LYS A 404 14.20 -11.49 -10.27
N GLN A 405 15.44 -11.79 -9.90
CA GLN A 405 15.95 -11.71 -8.54
C GLN A 405 15.93 -10.30 -7.91
N PRO A 406 16.21 -9.19 -8.64
CA PRO A 406 16.23 -7.83 -8.06
C PRO A 406 14.90 -7.44 -7.42
N ALA A 407 13.79 -7.94 -7.99
CA ALA A 407 12.45 -7.72 -7.47
C ALA A 407 12.18 -8.46 -6.15
N MET A 408 12.88 -9.57 -5.90
CA MET A 408 12.75 -10.32 -4.64
C MET A 408 13.76 -9.83 -3.59
N THR A 409 14.96 -9.42 -4.00
CA THR A 409 16.03 -8.98 -3.09
C THR A 409 15.88 -7.53 -2.62
N ALA A 410 15.23 -6.65 -3.40
CA ALA A 410 14.91 -5.29 -2.94
C ALA A 410 13.87 -5.26 -1.80
N ALA A 411 13.11 -6.35 -1.65
CA ALA A 411 12.23 -6.54 -0.53
C ALA A 411 13.00 -6.86 0.77
N ALA A 412 14.07 -7.65 0.65
CA ALA A 412 15.01 -7.95 1.73
C ALA A 412 15.87 -6.75 2.14
N LEU A 413 16.32 -5.96 1.16
CA LEU A 413 17.00 -4.66 1.35
C LEU A 413 16.27 -3.75 2.32
N ALA A 414 14.93 -3.71 2.27
CA ALA A 414 14.15 -2.83 3.12
C ALA A 414 14.05 -3.34 4.57
N ALA A 415 14.11 -4.66 4.80
CA ALA A 415 13.98 -5.25 6.14
C ALA A 415 15.20 -4.97 7.04
N THR A 416 16.40 -4.83 6.47
CA THR A 416 17.63 -4.54 7.22
C THR A 416 17.72 -3.09 7.71
N VAL A 417 17.05 -2.14 7.03
CA VAL A 417 17.08 -0.69 7.32
C VAL A 417 16.63 -0.33 8.74
N GLN A 418 15.78 -1.15 9.36
CA GLN A 418 15.18 -0.81 10.66
C GLN A 418 15.62 -1.71 11.81
N GLN A 419 16.22 -2.87 11.52
CA GLN A 419 16.59 -3.83 12.58
C GLN A 419 17.90 -3.48 13.31
N ARG A 420 18.68 -2.51 12.82
CA ARG A 420 19.96 -2.12 13.45
C ARG A 420 19.96 -0.65 13.88
N LYS A 421 20.18 -0.40 15.18
CA LYS A 421 20.46 0.94 15.73
C LYS A 421 21.81 1.42 15.18
N GLY A 422 21.81 2.44 14.31
CA GLY A 422 23.02 3.02 13.70
C GLY A 422 22.79 4.45 13.20
N SER A 423 23.85 5.15 12.78
CA SER A 423 23.75 6.50 12.20
C SER A 423 22.97 6.46 10.87
N LYS A 424 22.30 7.56 10.50
CA LYS A 424 21.55 7.66 9.23
C LYS A 424 22.44 7.38 8.01
N ASN A 425 23.73 7.73 8.08
CA ASN A 425 24.69 7.51 7.00
C ASN A 425 25.09 6.04 6.91
N ALA A 426 25.27 5.36 8.05
CA ALA A 426 25.58 3.94 8.09
C ALA A 426 24.46 3.08 7.46
N GLN A 427 23.19 3.42 7.70
CA GLN A 427 22.05 2.74 7.05
C GLN A 427 22.05 2.92 5.53
N ILE A 428 22.40 4.11 5.03
CA ILE A 428 22.50 4.40 3.60
C ILE A 428 23.69 3.67 2.97
N ALA A 429 24.81 3.57 3.70
CA ALA A 429 26.00 2.84 3.28
C ALA A 429 25.74 1.32 3.19
N GLU A 430 25.09 0.72 4.20
CA GLU A 430 24.69 -0.70 4.14
C GLU A 430 23.72 -0.97 2.97
N LEU A 431 22.75 -0.08 2.75
CA LEU A 431 21.83 -0.16 1.60
C LEU A 431 22.60 -0.14 0.27
N ALA A 432 23.56 0.76 0.12
CA ALA A 432 24.37 0.85 -1.09
C ALA A 432 25.21 -0.42 -1.30
N ALA A 433 25.82 -0.98 -0.23
CA ALA A 433 26.60 -2.22 -0.32
C ALA A 433 25.73 -3.40 -0.80
N LEU A 434 24.50 -3.50 -0.31
CA LEU A 434 23.57 -4.54 -0.73
C LEU A 434 23.05 -4.31 -2.17
N ILE A 435 22.83 -3.07 -2.60
CA ILE A 435 22.54 -2.74 -4.01
C ILE A 435 23.69 -3.20 -4.92
N ILE A 436 24.94 -2.94 -4.54
CA ILE A 436 26.13 -3.36 -5.32
C ILE A 436 26.19 -4.89 -5.42
N ASN A 437 25.97 -5.62 -4.31
CA ASN A 437 25.94 -7.08 -4.32
C ASN A 437 24.82 -7.62 -5.25
N ILE A 438 23.65 -6.97 -5.28
CA ILE A 438 22.56 -7.35 -6.18
C ILE A 438 22.95 -7.11 -7.64
N ILE A 439 23.46 -5.93 -7.98
CA ILE A 439 23.90 -5.61 -9.35
C ILE A 439 24.94 -6.63 -9.83
N ARG A 440 25.91 -6.97 -8.99
CA ARG A 440 26.91 -8.01 -9.29
C ARG A 440 26.30 -9.37 -9.54
N THR A 441 25.39 -9.78 -8.68
CA THR A 441 24.73 -11.09 -8.80
C THR A 441 23.84 -11.14 -10.06
N GLN A 442 23.22 -10.02 -10.46
CA GLN A 442 22.49 -9.92 -11.72
C GLN A 442 23.39 -9.98 -12.93
N PHE A 443 24.53 -9.29 -12.90
CA PHE A 443 25.47 -9.30 -14.00
C PHE A 443 25.91 -10.72 -14.35
N ILE A 444 26.32 -11.51 -13.34
CA ILE A 444 26.75 -12.88 -13.57
C ILE A 444 25.62 -13.81 -13.99
N ALA A 445 24.40 -13.60 -13.47
CA ALA A 445 23.22 -14.36 -13.91
C ALA A 445 22.85 -14.04 -15.37
N ILE A 446 22.91 -12.77 -15.78
CA ILE A 446 22.71 -12.36 -17.17
C ILE A 446 23.74 -13.04 -18.07
N LEU A 447 25.03 -12.97 -17.73
CA LEU A 447 26.09 -13.63 -18.50
C LEU A 447 25.88 -15.16 -18.58
N GLY A 448 25.51 -15.81 -17.48
CA GLY A 448 25.19 -17.25 -17.47
C GLY A 448 24.08 -17.59 -18.44
N ASN A 449 22.96 -16.87 -18.39
CA ASN A 449 21.83 -17.07 -19.29
C ASN A 449 22.22 -16.89 -20.76
N ILE A 450 22.88 -15.77 -21.12
CA ILE A 450 23.25 -15.46 -22.51
C ILE A 450 24.26 -16.50 -23.04
N SER A 451 25.33 -16.75 -22.27
CA SER A 451 26.47 -17.57 -22.72
C SER A 451 26.09 -19.00 -23.08
N ILE A 452 25.04 -19.55 -22.48
CA ILE A 452 24.54 -20.90 -22.79
C ILE A 452 23.30 -20.86 -23.70
N ALA A 453 22.43 -19.87 -23.59
CA ALA A 453 21.25 -19.78 -24.46
C ALA A 453 21.62 -19.62 -25.94
N ILE A 454 22.63 -18.80 -26.26
CA ILE A 454 23.11 -18.60 -27.65
C ILE A 454 23.58 -19.92 -28.27
N PRO A 455 24.59 -20.63 -27.74
CA PRO A 455 25.07 -21.87 -28.35
C PRO A 455 24.00 -22.97 -28.34
N THR A 456 23.17 -23.06 -27.29
CA THR A 456 22.08 -24.05 -27.26
C THR A 456 21.06 -23.77 -28.37
N ALA A 457 20.68 -22.51 -28.57
CA ALA A 457 19.78 -22.12 -29.65
C ALA A 457 20.39 -22.38 -31.03
N ALA A 458 21.70 -22.20 -31.18
CA ALA A 458 22.43 -22.57 -32.39
C ALA A 458 22.36 -24.07 -32.67
N LEU A 459 22.65 -24.89 -31.66
CA LEU A 459 22.58 -26.35 -31.76
C LEU A 459 21.17 -26.83 -32.09
N ILE A 460 20.14 -26.30 -31.44
CA ILE A 460 18.74 -26.66 -31.73
C ILE A 460 18.39 -26.30 -33.18
N THR A 461 18.77 -25.10 -33.65
CA THR A 461 18.53 -24.68 -35.04
C THR A 461 19.25 -25.57 -36.04
N TYR A 462 20.52 -25.89 -35.77
CA TYR A 462 21.33 -26.76 -36.62
C TYR A 462 20.74 -28.18 -36.70
N PHE A 463 20.44 -28.81 -35.56
CA PHE A 463 19.88 -30.16 -35.53
C PHE A 463 18.47 -30.22 -36.12
N TRP A 464 17.68 -29.16 -35.99
CA TRP A 464 16.37 -29.09 -36.64
C TRP A 464 16.51 -29.12 -38.17
N GLN A 465 17.37 -28.24 -38.72
CA GLN A 465 17.65 -28.20 -40.16
C GLN A 465 18.19 -29.54 -40.66
N ALA A 466 19.12 -30.16 -39.93
CA ALA A 466 19.74 -31.42 -40.31
C ALA A 466 18.79 -32.63 -40.20
N GLY A 467 17.79 -32.58 -39.33
CA GLY A 467 16.87 -33.69 -39.08
C GLY A 467 15.56 -33.63 -39.87
N MET A 468 15.08 -32.42 -40.19
CA MET A 468 13.78 -32.20 -40.85
C MET A 468 13.91 -31.68 -42.29
N ASP A 469 15.14 -31.39 -42.75
CA ASP A 469 15.44 -30.75 -44.05
C ASP A 469 14.69 -29.42 -44.29
N GLU A 470 14.20 -28.78 -43.23
CA GLU A 470 13.50 -27.50 -43.28
C GLU A 470 14.04 -26.52 -42.23
N PRO A 471 14.09 -25.20 -42.53
CA PRO A 471 14.57 -24.21 -41.57
C PRO A 471 13.60 -24.03 -40.41
N LEU A 472 14.15 -23.89 -39.20
CA LEU A 472 13.38 -23.65 -37.98
C LEU A 472 12.56 -22.34 -38.06
N LEU A 473 13.10 -21.33 -38.75
CA LEU A 473 12.43 -20.06 -39.02
C LEU A 473 12.42 -19.81 -40.52
N ASN A 474 11.29 -19.36 -41.07
CA ASN A 474 11.30 -18.81 -42.42
C ASN A 474 12.07 -17.47 -42.43
N HIS A 475 12.58 -17.08 -43.60
CA HIS A 475 13.42 -15.89 -43.73
C HIS A 475 12.73 -14.59 -43.29
N ALA A 476 11.42 -14.46 -43.56
CA ALA A 476 10.63 -13.31 -43.13
C ALA A 476 10.56 -13.21 -41.59
N LYS A 477 10.35 -14.34 -40.90
CA LYS A 477 10.30 -14.40 -39.44
C LYS A 477 11.68 -14.18 -38.82
N ALA A 478 12.74 -14.71 -39.43
CA ALA A 478 14.11 -14.47 -39.00
C ALA A 478 14.47 -12.98 -39.04
N SER A 479 14.16 -12.30 -40.16
CA SER A 479 14.35 -10.85 -40.28
C SER A 479 13.49 -10.06 -39.29
N SER A 480 12.21 -10.42 -39.12
CA SER A 480 11.32 -9.81 -38.13
C SER A 480 11.83 -9.98 -36.69
N LEU A 481 12.37 -11.15 -36.34
CA LEU A 481 12.96 -11.39 -35.02
C LEU A 481 14.19 -10.51 -34.79
N LEU A 482 15.10 -10.42 -35.77
CA LEU A 482 16.29 -9.56 -35.66
C LEU A 482 15.94 -8.07 -35.62
N HIS A 483 15.03 -7.60 -36.47
CA HIS A 483 14.55 -6.21 -36.44
C HIS A 483 13.95 -5.88 -35.07
N SER A 484 13.20 -6.81 -34.47
CA SER A 484 12.61 -6.60 -33.15
C SER A 484 13.59 -6.63 -31.97
N LEU A 485 14.88 -6.84 -32.24
CA LEU A 485 15.98 -6.65 -31.30
C LEU A 485 16.65 -5.28 -31.47
N ASP A 486 16.48 -4.61 -32.62
CA ASP A 486 17.12 -3.34 -32.90
C ASP A 486 16.66 -2.27 -31.89
N PRO A 487 17.57 -1.69 -31.09
CA PRO A 487 17.21 -0.72 -30.06
C PRO A 487 16.89 0.67 -30.61
N PHE A 488 17.24 0.97 -31.86
CA PHE A 488 17.10 2.29 -32.48
C PHE A 488 15.88 2.38 -33.39
N THR A 489 15.63 1.34 -34.19
CA THR A 489 14.58 1.35 -35.21
C THR A 489 13.30 0.66 -34.76
N SER A 490 13.39 -0.20 -33.73
CA SER A 490 12.26 -0.95 -33.20
C SER A 490 11.87 -0.51 -31.79
N LEU A 491 10.68 -0.94 -31.36
CA LEU A 491 10.19 -0.72 -29.99
C LEU A 491 10.85 -1.67 -28.96
N ALA A 492 12.06 -2.20 -29.22
CA ALA A 492 12.73 -3.17 -28.36
C ALA A 492 12.89 -2.70 -26.91
N VAL A 493 13.31 -1.44 -26.69
CA VAL A 493 13.52 -0.87 -25.35
C VAL A 493 12.18 -0.67 -24.60
N PRO A 494 11.14 -0.04 -25.18
CA PRO A 494 9.81 0.01 -24.57
C PRO A 494 9.24 -1.37 -24.22
N HIS A 495 9.34 -2.34 -25.12
CA HIS A 495 8.89 -3.72 -24.84
C HIS A 495 9.73 -4.41 -23.77
N ALA A 496 11.02 -4.07 -23.64
CA ALA A 496 11.86 -4.52 -22.54
C ALA A 496 11.45 -3.89 -21.19
N ALA A 497 11.01 -2.63 -21.20
CA ALA A 497 10.47 -1.99 -20.00
C ALA A 497 9.18 -2.70 -19.53
N ILE A 498 8.29 -3.09 -20.46
CA ILE A 498 7.10 -3.90 -20.13
C ILE A 498 7.50 -5.23 -19.47
N ALA A 499 8.53 -5.92 -19.98
CA ALA A 499 9.06 -7.11 -19.31
C ALA A 499 9.56 -6.80 -17.90
N GLY A 500 10.24 -5.66 -17.70
CA GLY A 500 10.67 -5.18 -16.38
C GLY A 500 9.51 -4.97 -15.42
N VAL A 501 8.39 -4.40 -15.89
CA VAL A 501 7.15 -4.27 -15.10
C VAL A 501 6.58 -5.65 -14.76
N CYS A 502 6.55 -6.59 -15.71
CA CYS A 502 6.07 -7.96 -15.47
C CYS A 502 6.92 -8.71 -14.45
N LEU A 503 8.26 -8.54 -14.49
CA LEU A 503 9.19 -9.10 -13.52
C LEU A 503 8.94 -8.56 -12.12
N PHE A 504 8.73 -7.24 -12.00
CA PHE A 504 8.35 -6.60 -10.74
C PHE A 504 7.02 -7.13 -10.20
N LEU A 505 5.97 -7.19 -11.04
CA LEU A 505 4.66 -7.71 -10.66
C LEU A 505 4.73 -9.19 -10.24
N SER A 506 5.52 -10.01 -10.93
CA SER A 506 5.78 -11.40 -10.55
C SER A 506 6.41 -11.50 -9.15
N GLY A 507 7.33 -10.61 -8.79
CA GLY A 507 7.93 -10.54 -7.46
C GLY A 507 6.90 -10.22 -6.36
N LEU A 508 6.03 -9.23 -6.60
CA LEU A 508 4.94 -8.90 -5.67
C LEU A 508 3.92 -10.05 -5.52
N LEU A 509 3.57 -10.69 -6.63
CA LEU A 509 2.67 -11.85 -6.63
C LEU A 509 3.30 -13.02 -5.85
N ALA A 510 4.60 -13.27 -6.01
CA ALA A 510 5.30 -14.27 -5.23
C ALA A 510 5.19 -13.99 -3.71
N GLY A 511 5.48 -12.75 -3.27
CA GLY A 511 5.34 -12.36 -1.87
C GLY A 511 3.90 -12.48 -1.33
N TYR A 512 2.90 -12.18 -2.17
CA TYR A 512 1.49 -12.39 -1.83
C TYR A 512 1.16 -13.87 -1.61
N PHE A 513 1.59 -14.75 -2.51
CA PHE A 513 1.33 -16.19 -2.41
C PHE A 513 2.13 -16.86 -1.29
N ASP A 514 3.35 -16.40 -0.98
CA ASP A 514 4.12 -16.83 0.20
C ASP A 514 3.37 -16.46 1.49
N ASN A 515 2.89 -15.21 1.59
CA ASN A 515 2.06 -14.78 2.71
C ASN A 515 0.76 -15.59 2.79
N MET A 516 0.12 -15.87 1.66
CA MET A 516 -1.11 -16.68 1.60
C MET A 516 -0.87 -18.13 2.06
N ALA A 517 0.27 -18.72 1.72
CA ALA A 517 0.62 -20.09 2.11
C ALA A 517 0.64 -20.25 3.63
N ILE A 518 1.29 -19.31 4.32
CA ILE A 518 1.39 -19.27 5.78
C ILE A 518 0.04 -18.91 6.40
N TYR A 519 -0.56 -17.79 5.98
CA TYR A 519 -1.81 -17.26 6.58
C TYR A 519 -2.97 -18.26 6.46
N ARG A 520 -3.15 -18.89 5.29
CA ARG A 520 -4.22 -19.88 5.07
C ARG A 520 -3.85 -21.28 5.52
N LYS A 521 -2.68 -21.48 6.16
CA LYS A 521 -2.18 -22.80 6.60
C LYS A 521 -2.25 -23.84 5.47
N VAL A 522 -1.75 -23.48 4.29
CA VAL A 522 -1.87 -24.32 3.07
C VAL A 522 -1.19 -25.68 3.27
N GLY A 523 -0.01 -25.73 3.89
CA GLY A 523 0.70 -26.98 4.19
C GLY A 523 -0.13 -27.93 5.07
N PRO A 524 -0.55 -27.52 6.28
CA PRO A 524 -1.42 -28.33 7.12
C PRO A 524 -2.72 -28.78 6.43
N ARG A 525 -3.34 -27.90 5.62
CA ARG A 525 -4.54 -28.26 4.85
C ARG A 525 -4.28 -29.32 3.78
N LEU A 526 -3.14 -29.27 3.11
CA LEU A 526 -2.72 -30.32 2.16
C LEU A 526 -2.51 -31.65 2.87
N GLN A 527 -1.89 -31.64 4.07
CA GLN A 527 -1.68 -32.85 4.88
C GLN A 527 -3.01 -33.50 5.32
N ALA A 528 -4.04 -32.70 5.58
CA ALA A 528 -5.37 -33.18 5.95
C ALA A 528 -6.18 -33.75 4.76
N HIS A 529 -5.73 -33.56 3.51
CA HIS A 529 -6.50 -33.93 2.33
C HIS A 529 -6.52 -35.45 2.08
N SER A 530 -7.66 -36.09 2.32
CA SER A 530 -7.81 -37.56 2.33
C SER A 530 -7.48 -38.25 1.00
N SER A 531 -7.78 -37.63 -0.15
CA SER A 531 -7.42 -38.18 -1.47
C SER A 531 -5.93 -38.06 -1.76
N LEU A 532 -5.28 -36.98 -1.30
CA LEU A 532 -3.84 -36.78 -1.51
C LEU A 532 -3.04 -37.76 -0.63
N LYS A 533 -3.52 -37.98 0.59
CA LYS A 533 -2.99 -39.00 1.52
C LYS A 533 -3.07 -40.40 0.94
N ARG A 534 -4.18 -40.76 0.27
CA ARG A 534 -4.32 -42.05 -0.43
C ARG A 534 -3.39 -42.19 -1.63
N MET A 535 -3.18 -41.12 -2.41
CA MET A 535 -2.37 -41.17 -3.64
C MET A 535 -0.85 -41.17 -3.38
N LEU A 536 -0.37 -40.36 -2.43
CA LEU A 536 1.07 -40.17 -2.18
C LEU A 536 1.59 -40.99 -0.97
N GLY A 537 0.71 -41.35 -0.04
CA GLY A 537 1.09 -41.85 1.28
C GLY A 537 1.58 -40.74 2.23
N GLN A 538 1.50 -40.97 3.54
CA GLN A 538 1.72 -39.92 4.56
C GLN A 538 3.10 -39.26 4.45
N LYS A 539 4.20 -40.03 4.40
CA LYS A 539 5.56 -39.48 4.36
C LYS A 539 5.84 -38.61 3.13
N ARG A 540 5.27 -38.95 1.96
CA ARG A 540 5.44 -38.14 0.74
C ARG A 540 4.52 -36.93 0.75
N LEU A 541 3.31 -37.07 1.31
CA LEU A 541 2.39 -35.96 1.51
C LEU A 541 2.99 -34.90 2.43
N ASP A 542 3.63 -35.30 3.52
CA ASP A 542 4.25 -34.35 4.47
C ASP A 542 5.38 -33.55 3.79
N LYS A 543 6.24 -34.24 3.02
CA LYS A 543 7.29 -33.59 2.21
C LYS A 543 6.71 -32.67 1.13
N PHE A 544 5.66 -33.11 0.43
CA PHE A 544 4.99 -32.33 -0.60
C PHE A 544 4.35 -31.08 -0.01
N ALA A 545 3.61 -31.21 1.09
CA ALA A 545 2.97 -30.10 1.79
C ALA A 545 4.01 -29.09 2.29
N ALA A 546 5.10 -29.55 2.90
CA ALA A 546 6.19 -28.68 3.34
C ALA A 546 6.88 -27.97 2.15
N TYR A 547 7.05 -28.66 1.03
CA TYR A 547 7.60 -28.07 -0.20
C TYR A 547 6.68 -26.98 -0.76
N ILE A 548 5.37 -27.25 -0.86
CA ILE A 548 4.39 -26.27 -1.35
C ILE A 548 4.33 -25.08 -0.39
N GLU A 549 4.23 -25.28 0.92
CA GLU A 549 4.19 -24.19 1.89
C GLU A 549 5.41 -23.26 1.80
N ARG A 550 6.61 -23.83 1.59
CA ARG A 550 7.86 -23.05 1.48
C ARG A 550 8.07 -22.39 0.12
N ASN A 551 7.48 -22.90 -0.96
CA ASN A 551 7.76 -22.46 -2.33
C ASN A 551 6.53 -21.97 -3.11
N LEU A 552 5.35 -21.85 -2.48
CA LEU A 552 4.11 -21.47 -3.18
C LEU A 552 4.25 -20.12 -3.89
N GLY A 553 4.87 -19.13 -3.25
CA GLY A 553 5.12 -17.82 -3.85
C GLY A 553 6.04 -17.91 -5.04
N ALA A 554 7.17 -18.62 -4.93
CA ALA A 554 8.10 -18.77 -6.02
C ALA A 554 7.48 -19.54 -7.22
N LEU A 555 6.70 -20.60 -6.95
CA LEU A 555 5.96 -21.35 -7.98
C LEU A 555 4.91 -20.47 -8.68
N ALA A 556 4.02 -19.83 -7.90
CA ALA A 556 2.97 -18.97 -8.44
C ALA A 556 3.55 -17.77 -9.19
N GLY A 557 4.61 -17.15 -8.67
CA GLY A 557 5.31 -16.04 -9.31
C GLY A 557 5.94 -16.44 -10.65
N ASN A 558 6.60 -17.60 -10.73
CA ASN A 558 7.14 -18.13 -12.00
C ASN A 558 6.03 -18.46 -13.01
N PHE A 559 4.96 -19.09 -12.53
CA PHE A 559 3.81 -19.46 -13.35
C PHE A 559 3.12 -18.23 -13.94
N LEU A 560 2.78 -17.25 -13.10
CA LEU A 560 2.13 -16.01 -13.52
C LEU A 560 3.04 -15.16 -14.41
N PHE A 561 4.35 -15.14 -14.15
CA PHE A 561 5.30 -14.48 -15.03
C PHE A 561 5.27 -15.07 -16.45
N GLY A 562 5.24 -16.40 -16.56
CA GLY A 562 5.11 -17.08 -17.85
C GLY A 562 3.80 -16.75 -18.57
N ILE A 563 2.69 -16.68 -17.84
CA ILE A 563 1.40 -16.26 -18.39
C ILE A 563 1.47 -14.82 -18.92
N MET A 564 2.03 -13.89 -18.15
CA MET A 564 2.18 -12.49 -18.58
C MET A 564 3.03 -12.38 -19.85
N LEU A 565 4.16 -13.09 -19.91
CA LEU A 565 5.04 -13.12 -21.08
C LEU A 565 4.39 -13.77 -22.31
N GLY A 566 3.58 -14.81 -22.12
CA GLY A 566 2.96 -15.55 -23.22
C GLY A 566 1.71 -14.89 -23.80
N SER A 567 0.98 -14.12 -22.98
CA SER A 567 -0.31 -13.50 -23.35
C SER A 567 -0.21 -12.04 -23.82
N MET A 568 0.88 -11.32 -23.49
CA MET A 568 0.97 -9.88 -23.78
C MET A 568 0.82 -9.54 -25.27
N GLY A 569 1.43 -10.31 -26.16
CA GLY A 569 1.30 -10.09 -27.60
C GLY A 569 -0.15 -10.18 -28.09
N THR A 570 -0.90 -11.16 -27.56
CA THR A 570 -2.33 -11.33 -27.88
C THR A 570 -3.19 -10.24 -27.23
N LEU A 571 -2.87 -9.80 -26.02
CA LEU A 571 -3.53 -8.66 -25.38
C LEU A 571 -3.33 -7.37 -26.20
N GLY A 572 -2.13 -7.12 -26.70
CA GLY A 572 -1.85 -6.04 -27.64
C GLY A 572 -2.72 -6.11 -28.88
N PHE A 573 -2.78 -7.29 -29.50
CA PHE A 573 -3.62 -7.54 -30.66
C PHE A 573 -5.11 -7.25 -30.40
N ILE A 574 -5.67 -7.73 -29.29
CA ILE A 574 -7.09 -7.50 -28.93
C ILE A 574 -7.38 -6.02 -28.67
N LEU A 575 -6.44 -5.30 -28.04
CA LEU A 575 -6.60 -3.88 -27.71
C LEU A 575 -6.27 -2.94 -28.88
N GLY A 576 -5.78 -3.47 -30.01
CA GLY A 576 -5.28 -2.67 -31.12
C GLY A 576 -3.99 -1.88 -30.81
N LEU A 577 -3.25 -2.31 -29.78
CA LEU A 577 -2.02 -1.66 -29.33
C LEU A 577 -0.80 -2.50 -29.78
N PRO A 578 0.31 -1.88 -30.21
CA PRO A 578 1.54 -2.59 -30.56
C PRO A 578 2.29 -3.04 -29.29
N LEU A 579 1.69 -3.93 -28.50
CA LEU A 579 2.26 -4.46 -27.27
C LEU A 579 2.91 -5.82 -27.52
N ASP A 580 4.17 -5.94 -27.15
CA ASP A 580 4.95 -7.18 -27.12
C ASP A 580 5.88 -7.17 -25.90
N ILE A 581 6.60 -8.27 -25.64
CA ILE A 581 7.57 -8.34 -24.54
C ILE A 581 8.93 -8.85 -25.00
N ARG A 582 9.97 -8.13 -24.55
CA ARG A 582 11.36 -8.48 -24.80
C ARG A 582 12.08 -8.75 -23.48
N HIS A 583 12.44 -10.00 -23.28
CA HIS A 583 13.22 -10.43 -22.12
C HIS A 583 14.57 -10.94 -22.59
N ILE A 584 15.65 -10.52 -21.92
CA ILE A 584 17.04 -10.77 -22.36
C ILE A 584 17.31 -12.22 -22.74
N ALA A 585 16.91 -13.19 -21.91
CA ALA A 585 17.25 -14.59 -22.17
C ALA A 585 16.58 -15.15 -23.43
N PHE A 586 15.33 -14.75 -23.72
CA PHE A 586 14.67 -15.09 -24.98
C PHE A 586 15.24 -14.29 -26.16
N ALA A 587 15.61 -13.03 -25.93
CA ALA A 587 16.26 -12.20 -26.93
C ALA A 587 17.59 -12.82 -27.39
N SER A 588 18.38 -13.41 -26.48
CA SER A 588 19.62 -14.13 -26.82
C SER A 588 19.38 -15.37 -27.68
N ALA A 589 18.36 -16.17 -27.36
CA ALA A 589 18.01 -17.33 -28.18
C ALA A 589 17.50 -16.90 -29.56
N ASN A 590 16.57 -15.94 -29.60
CA ASN A 590 16.00 -15.41 -30.85
C ASN A 590 17.06 -14.74 -31.74
N PHE A 591 18.04 -14.06 -31.13
CA PHE A 591 19.18 -13.48 -31.85
C PHE A 591 19.92 -14.55 -32.65
N MET A 592 20.30 -15.66 -31.99
CA MET A 592 21.05 -16.72 -32.66
C MET A 592 20.21 -17.47 -33.70
N GLN A 593 18.95 -17.79 -33.38
CA GLN A 593 18.05 -18.46 -34.33
C GLN A 593 17.76 -17.59 -35.56
N GLY A 594 17.51 -16.29 -35.36
CA GLY A 594 17.30 -15.33 -36.44
C GLY A 594 18.54 -15.19 -37.32
N LEU A 595 19.73 -15.16 -36.71
CA LEU A 595 21.00 -15.04 -37.43
C LEU A 595 21.28 -16.25 -38.33
N MET A 596 20.98 -17.46 -37.85
CA MET A 596 21.19 -18.70 -38.61
C MET A 596 20.16 -18.94 -39.72
N CYS A 597 18.99 -18.29 -39.65
CA CYS A 597 17.89 -18.48 -40.62
C CYS A 597 17.68 -17.28 -41.55
N ILE A 598 18.56 -16.27 -41.53
CA ILE A 598 18.48 -15.15 -42.47
C ILE A 598 18.89 -15.58 -43.88
N ASN A 599 18.43 -14.86 -44.90
CA ASN A 599 18.89 -15.06 -46.27
C ASN A 599 20.31 -14.53 -46.45
N GLY A 600 21.24 -15.39 -46.85
CA GLY A 600 22.63 -15.03 -47.10
C GLY A 600 23.49 -14.91 -45.83
N SER A 601 24.73 -14.45 -45.99
CA SER A 601 25.63 -14.21 -44.86
C SER A 601 25.19 -12.95 -44.10
N PRO A 602 25.01 -13.01 -42.77
CA PRO A 602 24.59 -11.85 -42.01
C PRO A 602 25.64 -10.74 -42.06
N GLU A 603 25.18 -9.52 -42.31
CA GLU A 603 26.04 -8.34 -42.27
C GLU A 603 26.57 -8.11 -40.85
N ILE A 604 27.85 -7.75 -40.73
CA ILE A 604 28.50 -7.50 -39.45
C ILE A 604 27.76 -6.40 -38.65
N GLY A 605 27.24 -5.38 -39.33
CA GLY A 605 26.43 -4.33 -38.73
C GLY A 605 25.17 -4.89 -38.03
N LEU A 606 24.45 -5.80 -38.68
CA LEU A 606 23.24 -6.43 -38.14
C LEU A 606 23.56 -7.27 -36.89
N ILE A 607 24.67 -8.00 -36.89
CA ILE A 607 25.15 -8.78 -35.73
C ILE A 607 25.41 -7.86 -34.55
N ILE A 608 26.16 -6.78 -34.76
CA ILE A 608 26.53 -5.83 -33.70
C ILE A 608 25.29 -5.13 -33.15
N VAL A 609 24.41 -4.61 -34.00
CA VAL A 609 23.20 -3.89 -33.59
C VAL A 609 22.24 -4.82 -32.85
N SER A 610 22.02 -6.05 -33.34
CA SER A 610 21.13 -7.00 -32.68
C SER A 610 21.69 -7.47 -31.34
N PHE A 611 23.00 -7.68 -31.23
CA PHE A 611 23.66 -8.05 -29.98
C PHE A 611 23.62 -6.90 -28.96
N LEU A 612 23.87 -5.66 -29.40
CA LEU A 612 23.67 -4.46 -28.59
C LEU A 612 22.21 -4.37 -28.11
N GLY A 613 21.27 -4.68 -28.99
CA GLY A 613 19.85 -4.82 -28.67
C GLY A 613 19.57 -5.79 -27.52
N VAL A 614 20.14 -7.00 -27.56
CA VAL A 614 20.04 -7.98 -26.47
C VAL A 614 20.55 -7.42 -25.13
N ILE A 615 21.69 -6.71 -25.15
CA ILE A 615 22.24 -6.06 -23.95
C ILE A 615 21.31 -4.96 -23.44
N CYS A 616 20.86 -4.05 -24.32
CA CYS A 616 19.94 -2.96 -23.97
C CYS A 616 18.62 -3.49 -23.39
N ILE A 617 18.08 -4.59 -23.94
CA ILE A 617 16.90 -5.28 -23.40
C ILE A 617 17.16 -5.73 -21.96
N GLY A 618 18.29 -6.38 -21.68
CA GLY A 618 18.60 -6.84 -20.32
C GLY A 618 18.82 -5.73 -19.31
N LEU A 619 19.56 -4.70 -19.71
CA LEU A 619 19.75 -3.51 -18.88
C LEU A 619 18.41 -2.84 -18.56
N THR A 620 17.51 -2.74 -19.54
CA THR A 620 16.17 -2.18 -19.34
C THR A 620 15.31 -3.07 -18.45
N ASN A 621 15.30 -4.39 -18.66
CA ASN A 621 14.58 -5.35 -17.81
C ASN A 621 15.03 -5.19 -16.34
N LEU A 622 16.34 -5.14 -16.10
CA LEU A 622 16.94 -4.96 -14.79
C LEU A 622 16.58 -3.60 -14.18
N PHE A 623 16.83 -2.51 -14.91
CA PHE A 623 16.64 -1.15 -14.42
C PHE A 623 15.18 -0.89 -14.01
N VAL A 624 14.22 -1.25 -14.86
CA VAL A 624 12.80 -1.01 -14.61
C VAL A 624 12.29 -1.86 -13.45
N SER A 625 12.57 -3.16 -13.45
CA SER A 625 12.12 -4.06 -12.37
C SER A 625 12.70 -3.67 -11.01
N PHE A 626 14.01 -3.38 -10.97
CA PHE A 626 14.71 -3.01 -9.74
C PHE A 626 14.24 -1.66 -9.19
N THR A 627 14.12 -0.64 -10.05
CA THR A 627 13.68 0.71 -9.64
C THR A 627 12.27 0.68 -9.06
N LEU A 628 11.33 0.00 -9.71
CA LEU A 628 9.96 -0.14 -9.21
C LEU A 628 9.91 -0.87 -7.86
N THR A 629 10.71 -1.92 -7.72
CA THR A 629 10.76 -2.69 -6.46
C THR A 629 11.31 -1.84 -5.32
N ILE A 630 12.41 -1.12 -5.54
CA ILE A 630 12.99 -0.22 -4.53
C ILE A 630 11.98 0.87 -4.12
N ILE A 631 11.28 1.48 -5.09
CA ILE A 631 10.28 2.51 -4.81
C ILE A 631 9.18 1.95 -3.90
N VAL A 632 8.65 0.76 -4.21
CA VAL A 632 7.60 0.13 -3.39
C VAL A 632 8.12 -0.27 -2.01
N ALA A 633 9.31 -0.89 -1.94
CA ALA A 633 9.89 -1.34 -0.70
C ALA A 633 10.20 -0.18 0.27
N LEU A 634 10.73 0.93 -0.25
CA LEU A 634 11.00 2.14 0.54
C LEU A 634 9.71 2.84 0.97
N ARG A 635 8.70 2.89 0.09
CA ARG A 635 7.40 3.50 0.40
C ARG A 635 6.63 2.70 1.46
N ALA A 636 6.73 1.37 1.44
CA ALA A 636 6.14 0.49 2.45
C ALA A 636 6.71 0.72 3.86
N ARG A 637 7.89 1.35 3.97
CA ARG A 637 8.56 1.65 5.25
C ARG A 637 8.63 3.14 5.60
N ARG A 638 7.83 3.98 4.92
CA ARG A 638 7.77 5.45 5.11
C ARG A 638 9.14 6.15 5.01
N VAL A 639 10.06 5.64 4.20
CA VAL A 639 11.34 6.32 3.97
C VAL A 639 11.06 7.65 3.24
N ARG A 640 11.40 8.77 3.88
CA ARG A 640 11.16 10.12 3.33
C ARG A 640 11.94 10.31 2.03
N PHE A 641 11.33 10.99 1.07
CA PHE A 641 11.88 11.24 -0.29
C PHE A 641 13.26 11.92 -0.26
N GLU A 642 13.58 12.65 0.81
CA GLU A 642 14.88 13.30 1.05
C GLU A 642 16.06 12.30 1.06
N GLN A 643 15.83 11.02 1.39
CA GLN A 643 16.88 10.01 1.50
C GLN A 643 17.28 9.36 0.16
N TRP A 644 16.55 9.64 -0.93
CA TRP A 644 16.82 9.04 -2.24
C TRP A 644 18.06 9.61 -2.93
N LYS A 645 18.28 10.93 -2.82
CA LYS A 645 19.43 11.61 -3.45
C LYS A 645 20.78 11.15 -2.86
N PRO A 646 20.94 11.06 -1.52
CA PRO A 646 22.18 10.55 -0.92
C PRO A 646 22.50 9.10 -1.32
N LEU A 647 21.50 8.21 -1.33
CA LEU A 647 21.68 6.81 -1.72
C LEU A 647 22.14 6.67 -3.18
N ALA A 648 21.45 7.35 -4.10
CA ALA A 648 21.81 7.34 -5.52
C ALA A 648 23.21 7.92 -5.75
N LYS A 649 23.56 9.00 -5.03
CA LYS A 649 24.91 9.58 -5.06
C LYS A 649 25.96 8.57 -4.59
N LEU A 650 25.73 7.86 -3.47
CA LEU A 650 26.68 6.90 -2.92
C LEU A 650 26.95 5.74 -3.88
N VAL A 651 25.90 5.15 -4.46
CA VAL A 651 26.02 4.06 -5.44
C VAL A 651 26.75 4.53 -6.70
N LEU A 652 26.42 5.73 -7.20
CA LEU A 652 27.09 6.30 -8.38
C LEU A 652 28.56 6.62 -8.10
N THR A 653 28.87 7.20 -6.93
CA THR A 653 30.25 7.45 -6.52
C THR A 653 31.03 6.14 -6.41
N HIS A 654 30.47 5.08 -5.81
CA HIS A 654 31.12 3.77 -5.74
C HIS A 654 31.35 3.15 -7.12
N PHE A 655 30.41 3.33 -8.06
CA PHE A 655 30.57 2.86 -9.44
C PHE A 655 31.73 3.57 -10.16
N LEU A 656 31.88 4.87 -9.94
CA LEU A 656 32.96 5.66 -10.54
C LEU A 656 34.33 5.39 -9.89
N THR A 657 34.37 5.12 -8.57
CA THR A 657 35.64 4.92 -7.85
C THR A 657 36.11 3.46 -7.82
N ARG A 658 35.19 2.49 -7.75
CA ARG A 658 35.47 1.04 -7.70
C ARG A 658 34.51 0.24 -8.60
N PRO A 659 34.58 0.38 -9.93
CA PRO A 659 33.71 -0.36 -10.84
C PRO A 659 33.88 -1.88 -10.75
N SER A 660 35.08 -2.36 -10.38
CA SER A 660 35.35 -3.80 -10.23
C SER A 660 34.41 -4.50 -9.26
N ASP A 661 33.97 -3.82 -8.20
CA ASP A 661 33.11 -4.41 -7.15
C ASP A 661 31.69 -4.72 -7.66
N PHE A 662 31.28 -4.11 -8.77
CA PHE A 662 30.00 -4.37 -9.44
C PHE A 662 30.05 -5.59 -10.37
N PHE A 663 31.24 -6.00 -10.82
CA PHE A 663 31.39 -7.09 -11.79
C PHE A 663 32.07 -8.32 -11.20
N TRP A 664 32.88 -8.16 -10.15
CA TRP A 664 33.66 -9.22 -9.54
C TRP A 664 33.62 -9.15 -8.01
N PRO A 665 33.49 -10.29 -7.31
CA PRO A 665 33.44 -10.29 -5.85
C PRO A 665 34.80 -9.92 -5.21
N PRO A 666 34.82 -8.99 -4.24
CA PRO A 666 36.05 -8.62 -3.53
C PRO A 666 36.58 -9.76 -2.64
N LYS A 667 37.84 -9.67 -2.23
CA LYS A 667 38.48 -10.68 -1.34
C LYS A 667 37.96 -10.62 0.10
N GLN A 668 37.41 -9.47 0.52
CA GLN A 668 36.78 -9.25 1.82
C GLN A 668 35.33 -8.74 1.59
N PRO A 669 34.40 -8.95 2.54
CA PRO A 669 33.04 -8.41 2.44
C PRO A 669 33.06 -6.89 2.24
N LEU A 670 32.15 -6.35 1.43
CA LEU A 670 32.02 -4.91 1.21
C LEU A 670 31.51 -4.22 2.48
N GLU A 671 32.38 -3.48 3.15
CA GLU A 671 32.03 -2.46 4.13
C GLU A 671 32.23 -1.09 3.47
N ILE A 672 31.15 -0.31 3.35
CA ILE A 672 31.23 1.08 2.86
C ILE A 672 31.36 1.95 4.10
N GLU A 673 32.56 2.47 4.35
CA GLU A 673 32.81 3.37 5.48
C GLU A 673 32.09 4.71 5.30
N ASP A 674 31.60 5.27 6.42
CA ASP A 674 30.96 6.57 6.48
C ASP A 674 31.89 7.64 5.87
N ALA A 675 31.39 8.39 4.87
CA ALA A 675 32.10 9.58 4.38
C ALA A 675 32.14 10.63 5.50
N ALA A 676 33.19 10.62 6.31
CA ALA A 676 33.47 11.68 7.27
C ALA A 676 33.59 13.01 6.50
N PRO A 677 33.12 14.14 7.06
CA PRO A 677 33.34 15.43 6.43
C PRO A 677 34.85 15.65 6.33
N SER A 678 35.32 15.87 5.11
CA SER A 678 36.69 16.24 4.79
C SER A 678 37.20 17.27 5.80
N GLN A 679 38.14 16.87 6.66
CA GLN A 679 38.95 17.81 7.42
C GLN A 679 39.60 18.73 6.39
N LYS A 680 39.18 20.00 6.36
CA LYS A 680 39.96 21.06 5.75
C LYS A 680 41.30 21.04 6.47
N ASN A 681 42.34 20.55 5.77
CA ASN A 681 43.70 20.84 6.15
C ASN A 681 43.86 22.35 6.12
N ILE A 682 43.93 22.95 7.30
CA ILE A 682 44.49 24.28 7.49
C ILE A 682 46.00 24.06 7.48
N HIS A 683 46.62 24.38 6.36
CA HIS A 683 48.01 24.81 6.30
C HIS A 683 48.08 26.08 5.48
#